data_AF-A0A0A2MJJ9-F1
#
_entry.id   AF-A0A0A2MJJ9-F1
#
_cell.length_a   1.000
_cell.length_b   1.000
_cell.length_c   1.000
_cell.angle_alpha   90.00
_cell.angle_beta   90.00
_cell.angle_gamma   90.00
#
_symmetry.space_group_name_H-M   'P 1'
#
loop_
_entity.id
_entity.type
_entity.pdbx_description
1 polymer ?
#
loop_
_entity_poly.entity_id
_entity_poly.type
_entity_poly.pdbx_seq_one_letter_code
_entity_poly.pdbx_strand_id
1 'polypeptide(L)'
;MNLLLYINGQLADLDAGQTIAQTKQVNDLNSLDNRQASYTNKFKLPKTANNTKIMQFLTVAGNKSTVPYQKNECSLYSSNGECFVYNGWAVITDGGDDYEAVVYDGIIDLYKAIENLTFANVPLPEIIHIKSLQAVKNSWDNDLNYRYILADYNGDTGNVNLQGYAIVNTDYLVPSVKVSYLWRRIFETFNMQYSGQVFDTENFKNLWLTYPKGLTTTEFNTQVFYAESLGYVKSGWYYLKANEDGYEADGFTTTDGLHLYAQEAGNYRIRLQGNIYPMQNNREFFLGKNAQGLAANQVSVFKAVATVSDDNTAINFDETIYLAQNESICMVLQKTVLGFGLSLTIDKVTATDINFSSSLADFGLRDFLTEIVHRFGLTMFKDKYTNTYQFLTLQELLQTPQTLNWSGKFAKKVSENYIYGSYAQRNWFRYNYDDKEGSFNDGFIDVSNVNLPDAKDVTKSKIYSPEQTPVNYIHKPTNVYKLWEKEITRETNEEGQETDVTTYKSLDKRYYFMRCSNPVIGAVMLQSKQADDLVLTTKYYRESFYKLSFAEVTQEYYNPIRQLLNRSQIITADLWLTDADITGFDFKKLVYIEQLSNYYLVNKINNYVTGKPTRCELVRALTTLPTDFFGTLTITGNESTLLSVRLYFISSYNYTEVQVQYSANAITWTNAVTTLATPVIFDVPAPGLYYFRIIDPITDAISNQISFNV
;
A
#
# COMPACT_ATOMS: atom_id res chain seq x y z
N MET A 1 22.11 32.24 33.57
CA MET A 1 21.08 32.55 32.55
C MET A 1 19.95 31.56 32.74
N ASN A 2 18.71 32.03 32.86
CA ASN A 2 17.58 31.16 33.19
C ASN A 2 16.82 30.80 31.91
N LEU A 3 16.63 29.50 31.67
CA LEU A 3 15.76 28.99 30.63
C LEU A 3 14.30 29.29 30.99
N LEU A 4 13.42 29.40 29.99
CA LEU A 4 11.98 29.50 30.19
C LEU A 4 11.33 28.21 29.68
N LEU A 5 10.73 27.45 30.58
CA LEU A 5 10.05 26.20 30.27
C LEU A 5 8.55 26.37 30.47
N TYR A 6 7.79 26.22 29.40
CA TYR A 6 6.33 26.20 29.45
C TYR A 6 5.85 24.76 29.32
N ILE A 7 5.03 24.30 30.26
CA ILE A 7 4.36 22.99 30.22
C ILE A 7 2.85 23.24 30.23
N ASN A 8 2.14 22.71 29.25
CA ASN A 8 0.69 22.90 29.06
C ASN A 8 0.29 24.40 29.12
N GLY A 9 1.10 25.25 28.48
CA GLY A 9 0.91 26.70 28.43
C GLY A 9 1.27 27.48 29.71
N GLN A 10 1.75 26.82 30.76
CA GLN A 10 2.10 27.45 32.04
C GLN A 10 3.61 27.46 32.25
N LEU A 11 4.16 28.60 32.70
CA LEU A 11 5.59 28.74 33.00
C LEU A 11 5.93 27.92 34.25
N ALA A 12 6.78 26.91 34.08
CA ALA A 12 7.27 26.06 35.15
C ALA A 12 8.43 26.73 35.89
N ASP A 13 8.48 26.52 37.20
CA ASP A 13 9.59 26.97 38.04
C ASP A 13 10.79 26.04 37.81
N LEU A 14 11.97 26.62 37.60
CA LEU A 14 13.25 25.92 37.49
C LEU A 14 14.18 26.36 38.61
N ASP A 15 15.03 25.46 39.09
CA ASP A 15 16.08 25.82 40.05
C ASP A 15 17.06 26.85 39.46
N ALA A 16 17.63 27.67 40.34
CA ALA A 16 18.63 28.65 39.94
C ALA A 16 19.84 27.95 39.30
N GLY A 17 20.14 28.30 38.04
CA GLY A 17 21.23 27.68 37.28
C GLY A 17 20.91 26.30 36.69
N GLN A 18 19.64 25.88 36.72
CA GLN A 18 19.20 24.63 36.09
C GLN A 18 19.68 24.56 34.62
N THR A 19 20.36 23.46 34.29
CA THR A 19 20.85 23.20 32.93
C THR A 19 19.97 22.16 32.27
N ILE A 20 19.39 22.52 31.11
CA ILE A 20 18.65 21.59 30.25
C ILE A 20 19.42 21.47 28.95
N ALA A 21 20.21 20.41 28.86
CA ALA A 21 21.01 20.08 27.71
C ALA A 21 20.13 19.52 26.58
N GLN A 22 20.32 20.01 25.35
CA GLN A 22 19.50 19.62 24.21
C GLN A 22 20.31 18.78 23.22
N THR A 23 19.81 17.60 22.89
CA THR A 23 20.34 16.77 21.82
C THR A 23 19.47 16.93 20.59
N LYS A 24 20.07 17.50 19.54
CA LYS A 24 19.43 17.64 18.22
C LYS A 24 20.02 16.60 17.27
N GLN A 25 19.16 15.89 16.57
CA GLN A 25 19.55 14.84 15.64
C GLN A 25 18.44 14.60 14.63
N VAL A 26 18.82 14.18 13.44
CA VAL A 26 17.92 13.71 12.40
C VAL A 26 18.45 12.39 11.90
N ASN A 27 17.58 11.37 11.84
CA ASN A 27 17.80 10.05 11.25
C ASN A 27 19.25 9.61 11.23
N ASP A 28 19.63 8.93 12.29
CA ASP A 28 20.98 8.49 12.52
C ASP A 28 21.49 7.68 11.32
N LEU A 29 22.36 8.29 10.51
CA LEU A 29 22.97 7.59 9.38
C LEU A 29 23.72 6.35 9.88
N ASN A 30 24.12 6.29 11.17
CA ASN A 30 24.74 5.12 11.80
C ASN A 30 23.83 3.87 11.82
N SER A 31 22.51 4.03 11.67
CA SER A 31 21.53 2.94 11.69
C SER A 31 20.28 3.28 10.88
N LEU A 32 20.05 2.52 9.81
CA LEU A 32 18.80 2.62 9.04
C LEU A 32 17.61 1.97 9.75
N ASP A 33 17.86 1.17 10.79
CA ASP A 33 16.89 0.41 11.57
C ASP A 33 16.00 1.29 12.47
N ASN A 34 16.54 2.34 13.08
CA ASN A 34 15.78 3.19 14.00
C ASN A 34 15.81 4.67 13.61
N ARG A 35 14.63 5.30 13.61
CA ARG A 35 14.46 6.74 13.38
C ARG A 35 14.43 7.43 14.74
N GLN A 36 15.29 8.44 14.92
CA GLN A 36 15.49 9.07 16.23
C GLN A 36 14.92 10.49 16.27
N ALA A 37 14.19 10.80 17.35
CA ALA A 37 13.73 12.15 17.64
C ALA A 37 14.81 12.96 18.40
N SER A 38 14.67 14.28 18.40
CA SER A 38 15.48 15.15 19.27
C SER A 38 14.94 15.10 20.70
N TYR A 39 15.80 15.29 21.70
CA TYR A 39 15.40 15.20 23.10
C TYR A 39 16.31 16.03 24.02
N THR A 40 15.84 16.30 25.24
CA THR A 40 16.67 16.87 26.31
C THR A 40 17.25 15.77 27.19
N ASN A 41 18.32 16.07 27.93
CA ASN A 41 18.65 15.24 29.09
C ASN A 41 17.46 15.18 30.05
N LYS A 42 17.46 14.19 30.94
CA LYS A 42 16.56 14.20 32.09
C LYS A 42 16.97 15.34 33.02
N PHE A 43 16.00 16.18 33.40
CA PHE A 43 16.20 17.31 34.29
C PHE A 43 15.14 17.35 35.40
N LYS A 44 15.42 18.14 36.44
CA LYS A 44 14.58 18.25 37.63
C LYS A 44 13.68 19.48 37.58
N LEU A 45 12.49 19.34 38.15
CA LEU A 45 11.54 20.40 38.40
C LEU A 45 11.19 20.42 39.89
N PRO A 46 11.48 21.50 40.64
CA PRO A 46 11.20 21.55 42.07
C PRO A 46 9.68 21.47 42.34
N LYS A 47 9.28 20.80 43.43
CA LYS A 47 7.87 20.69 43.85
C LYS A 47 7.34 21.98 44.51
N THR A 48 7.46 23.11 43.81
CA THR A 48 6.88 24.38 44.24
C THR A 48 5.36 24.33 44.16
N ALA A 49 4.66 25.29 44.80
CA ALA A 49 3.20 25.40 44.68
C ALA A 49 2.75 25.58 43.22
N ASN A 50 3.51 26.32 42.41
CA ASN A 50 3.23 26.53 40.99
C ASN A 50 3.42 25.24 40.19
N ASN A 51 4.59 24.58 40.30
CA ASN A 51 4.84 23.31 39.60
C ASN A 51 3.87 22.21 40.04
N THR A 52 3.56 22.11 41.34
CA THR A 52 2.55 21.17 41.84
C THR A 52 1.20 21.42 41.16
N LYS A 53 0.80 22.67 40.96
CA LYS A 53 -0.43 23.02 40.24
C LYS A 53 -0.34 22.66 38.75
N ILE A 54 0.77 22.95 38.07
CA ILE A 54 1.02 22.58 36.67
C ILE A 54 0.91 21.06 36.49
N MET A 55 1.47 20.29 37.45
CA MET A 55 1.41 18.83 37.48
C MET A 55 0.08 18.28 38.01
N GLN A 56 -0.94 19.13 38.17
CA GLN A 56 -2.27 18.77 38.68
C GLN A 56 -2.22 18.02 40.02
N PHE A 57 -1.34 18.46 40.92
CA PHE A 57 -1.08 17.87 42.23
C PHE A 57 -0.60 16.41 42.17
N LEU A 58 0.15 16.05 41.12
CA LEU A 58 0.90 14.81 41.05
C LEU A 58 1.75 14.61 42.32
N THR A 59 1.79 13.39 42.85
CA THR A 59 2.45 12.98 44.12
C THR A 59 1.79 13.46 45.42
N VAL A 60 0.73 14.28 45.35
CA VAL A 60 -0.05 14.64 46.53
C VAL A 60 -1.01 13.49 46.88
N ALA A 61 -0.94 13.02 48.13
CA ALA A 61 -1.80 11.93 48.60
C ALA A 61 -3.29 12.24 48.37
N GLY A 62 -4.02 11.26 47.82
CA GLY A 62 -5.44 11.40 47.49
C GLY A 62 -5.73 12.03 46.13
N ASN A 63 -4.71 12.51 45.40
CA ASN A 63 -4.89 13.03 44.04
C ASN A 63 -4.79 11.92 42.97
N LYS A 64 -5.39 12.16 41.79
CA LYS A 64 -5.42 11.25 40.64
C LYS A 64 -4.92 11.94 39.36
N SER A 65 -3.84 12.72 39.48
CA SER A 65 -3.23 13.41 38.34
C SER A 65 -2.92 12.45 37.19
N THR A 66 -3.30 12.83 35.98
CA THR A 66 -3.03 12.07 34.75
C THR A 66 -1.79 12.56 34.02
N VAL A 67 -1.07 13.55 34.56
CA VAL A 67 0.07 14.20 33.91
C VAL A 67 1.15 13.20 33.43
N PRO A 68 1.54 12.16 34.18
CA PRO A 68 2.51 11.16 33.69
C PRO A 68 2.01 10.30 32.53
N TYR A 69 0.70 10.25 32.30
CA TYR A 69 0.04 9.32 31.37
C TYR A 69 -0.52 9.99 30.11
N GLN A 70 -0.30 11.30 29.96
CA GLN A 70 -0.82 12.09 28.83
C GLN A 70 0.31 12.80 28.08
N LYS A 71 0.01 13.30 26.87
CA LYS A 71 0.88 14.24 26.18
C LYS A 71 0.84 15.57 26.93
N ASN A 72 1.98 16.00 27.46
CA ASN A 72 2.14 17.34 28.00
C ASN A 72 2.86 18.19 26.97
N GLU A 73 2.16 19.17 26.42
CA GLU A 73 2.74 20.10 25.45
C GLU A 73 3.81 20.95 26.14
N CYS A 74 4.96 21.11 25.50
CA CYS A 74 6.09 21.78 26.10
C CYS A 74 6.83 22.69 25.11
N SER A 75 7.12 23.91 25.55
CA SER A 75 7.97 24.84 24.81
C SER A 75 9.13 25.32 25.69
N LEU A 76 10.34 25.23 25.15
CA LEU A 76 11.58 25.59 25.85
C LEU A 76 12.23 26.76 25.12
N TYR A 77 12.49 27.84 25.86
CA TYR A 77 13.16 29.03 25.37
C TYR A 77 14.41 29.34 26.18
N SER A 78 15.38 29.96 25.53
CA SER A 78 16.50 30.60 26.20
C SER A 78 16.05 31.85 26.99
N SER A 79 16.95 32.40 27.81
CA SER A 79 16.73 33.70 28.45
C SER A 79 16.64 34.88 27.47
N ASN A 80 17.13 34.72 26.24
CA ASN A 80 17.09 35.77 25.21
C ASN A 80 15.90 35.62 24.24
N GLY A 81 15.01 34.64 24.47
CA GLY A 81 13.79 34.43 23.68
C GLY A 81 13.93 33.45 22.52
N GLU A 82 15.13 32.93 22.26
CA GLU A 82 15.37 31.87 21.27
C GLU A 82 14.60 30.59 21.65
N CYS A 83 13.79 30.08 20.73
CA CYS A 83 12.95 28.91 20.96
C CYS A 83 13.73 27.62 20.66
N PHE A 84 14.13 26.85 21.66
CA PHE A 84 14.82 25.57 21.45
C PHE A 84 13.88 24.44 21.07
N VAL A 85 12.71 24.40 21.72
CA VAL A 85 11.65 23.42 21.46
C VAL A 85 10.34 24.18 21.37
N TYR A 86 9.58 23.93 20.31
CA TYR A 86 8.26 24.49 20.10
C TYR A 86 7.23 23.36 20.07
N ASN A 87 6.25 23.40 20.97
CA ASN A 87 5.18 22.41 21.08
C ASN A 87 5.67 20.95 21.09
N GLY A 88 6.78 20.72 21.80
CA GLY A 88 7.34 19.40 22.04
C GLY A 88 6.52 18.58 23.04
N TRP A 89 6.99 17.38 23.33
CA TRP A 89 6.34 16.43 24.23
C TRP A 89 7.16 16.28 25.51
N ALA A 90 6.65 16.81 26.63
CA ALA A 90 7.22 16.58 27.95
C ALA A 90 6.68 15.29 28.59
N VAL A 91 7.59 14.40 28.97
CA VAL A 91 7.32 13.23 29.80
C VAL A 91 7.74 13.56 31.22
N ILE A 92 6.78 13.50 32.15
CA ILE A 92 6.97 13.86 33.55
C ILE A 92 6.82 12.61 34.42
N THR A 93 7.78 12.37 35.31
CA THR A 93 7.76 11.31 36.31
C THR A 93 8.05 11.86 37.71
N ASP A 94 7.73 11.10 38.75
CA ASP A 94 8.14 11.45 40.12
C ASP A 94 9.61 11.06 40.35
N GLY A 95 10.39 12.00 40.86
CA GLY A 95 11.80 11.82 41.25
C GLY A 95 12.01 11.78 42.76
N GLY A 96 10.95 11.70 43.57
CA GLY A 96 11.02 11.78 45.02
C GLY A 96 10.90 13.23 45.51
N ASP A 97 12.03 13.90 45.70
CA ASP A 97 12.04 15.30 46.18
C ASP A 97 11.62 16.30 45.08
N ASP A 98 11.86 15.95 43.82
CA ASP A 98 11.57 16.74 42.63
C ASP A 98 10.67 15.96 41.66
N TYR A 99 10.05 16.63 40.69
CA TYR A 99 9.60 15.95 39.47
C TYR A 99 10.77 15.80 38.50
N GLU A 100 10.78 14.71 37.73
CA GLU A 100 11.72 14.51 36.63
C GLU A 100 11.03 14.75 35.29
N ALA A 101 11.73 15.41 34.37
CA ALA A 101 11.21 15.73 33.05
C ALA A 101 12.21 15.37 31.95
N VAL A 102 11.67 14.90 30.82
CA VAL A 102 12.38 14.78 29.53
C VAL A 102 11.49 15.39 28.46
N VAL A 103 12.04 16.24 27.60
CA VAL A 103 11.31 16.87 26.50
C VAL A 103 11.78 16.26 25.18
N TYR A 104 10.84 15.78 24.37
CA TYR A 104 11.07 15.28 23.01
C TYR A 104 10.58 16.27 21.96
N ASP A 105 11.25 16.32 20.82
CA ASP A 105 10.98 17.23 19.70
C ASP A 105 11.32 16.58 18.35
N GLY A 106 10.86 17.18 17.26
CA GLY A 106 11.03 16.68 15.90
C GLY A 106 9.99 15.62 15.53
N ILE A 107 10.42 14.54 14.88
CA ILE A 107 9.52 13.54 14.27
C ILE A 107 8.63 12.77 15.27
N ILE A 108 8.84 12.93 16.58
CA ILE A 108 8.13 12.18 17.62
C ILE A 108 6.60 12.32 17.54
N ASP A 109 6.09 13.49 17.15
CA ASP A 109 4.64 13.71 17.06
C ASP A 109 3.98 12.81 16.02
N LEU A 110 4.59 12.65 14.84
CA LEU A 110 4.09 11.71 13.82
C LEU A 110 4.14 10.28 14.34
N TYR A 111 5.28 9.84 14.87
CA TYR A 111 5.43 8.46 15.34
C TYR A 111 4.46 8.12 16.46
N LYS A 112 4.23 9.04 17.40
CA LYS A 112 3.26 8.87 18.49
C LYS A 112 1.82 8.96 18.01
N ALA A 113 1.51 9.83 17.05
CA ALA A 113 0.17 9.94 16.49
C ALA A 113 -0.28 8.64 15.80
N ILE A 114 0.66 7.92 15.17
CA ILE A 114 0.38 6.66 14.47
C ILE A 114 0.76 5.41 15.28
N GLU A 115 1.27 5.57 16.51
CA GLU A 115 1.75 4.47 17.34
C GLU A 115 0.57 3.58 17.77
N ASN A 116 0.73 2.26 17.62
CA ASN A 116 -0.30 1.26 17.94
C ASN A 116 -1.63 1.44 17.19
N LEU A 117 -1.65 2.22 16.11
CA LEU A 117 -2.80 2.39 15.23
C LEU A 117 -2.60 1.59 13.94
N THR A 118 -3.72 1.24 13.31
CA THR A 118 -3.76 0.50 12.04
C THR A 118 -4.68 1.23 11.05
N PHE A 119 -4.83 0.71 9.83
CA PHE A 119 -5.73 1.32 8.85
C PHE A 119 -7.21 1.28 9.24
N ALA A 120 -7.58 0.54 10.29
CA ALA A 120 -8.91 0.65 10.89
C ALA A 120 -9.19 2.04 11.49
N ASN A 121 -8.14 2.79 11.85
CA ASN A 121 -8.22 4.16 12.38
C ASN A 121 -8.19 5.24 11.28
N VAL A 122 -8.03 4.86 10.02
CA VAL A 122 -7.94 5.78 8.87
C VAL A 122 -9.21 5.62 8.04
N PRO A 123 -10.02 6.66 7.80
CA PRO A 123 -11.20 6.53 6.96
C PRO A 123 -10.81 6.31 5.49
N LEU A 124 -11.23 5.21 4.87
CA LEU A 124 -10.93 4.86 3.48
C LEU A 124 -12.21 4.61 2.62
N PRO A 125 -13.18 5.54 2.57
CA PRO A 125 -14.47 5.28 1.94
C PRO A 125 -14.39 5.06 0.42
N GLU A 126 -13.41 5.65 -0.27
CA GLU A 126 -13.29 5.57 -1.75
C GLU A 126 -12.79 4.22 -2.29
N ILE A 127 -12.46 3.29 -1.40
CA ILE A 127 -12.00 1.94 -1.74
C ILE A 127 -12.85 0.85 -1.08
N ILE A 128 -14.08 1.22 -0.67
CA ILE A 128 -15.12 0.29 -0.22
C ILE A 128 -16.09 0.08 -1.37
N HIS A 129 -16.29 -1.18 -1.78
CA HIS A 129 -17.19 -1.54 -2.88
C HIS A 129 -17.55 -3.01 -2.83
N ILE A 130 -18.64 -3.37 -3.52
CA ILE A 130 -19.02 -4.76 -3.76
C ILE A 130 -18.16 -5.35 -4.88
N LYS A 131 -17.62 -6.55 -4.71
CA LYS A 131 -16.90 -7.29 -5.75
C LYS A 131 -17.90 -7.96 -6.71
N SER A 132 -17.91 -7.49 -7.95
CA SER A 132 -18.67 -8.06 -9.08
C SER A 132 -17.90 -7.90 -10.39
N LEU A 133 -18.32 -8.55 -11.47
CA LEU A 133 -17.70 -8.39 -12.80
C LEU A 133 -17.70 -6.92 -13.25
N GLN A 134 -18.79 -6.21 -13.00
CA GLN A 134 -18.90 -4.79 -13.33
C GLN A 134 -17.96 -3.93 -12.49
N ALA A 135 -17.77 -4.23 -11.19
CA ALA A 135 -16.81 -3.51 -10.35
C ALA A 135 -15.37 -3.71 -10.83
N VAL A 136 -15.00 -4.94 -11.23
CA VAL A 136 -13.70 -5.26 -11.83
C VAL A 136 -13.50 -4.42 -13.11
N LYS A 137 -14.47 -4.48 -14.03
CA LYS A 137 -14.44 -3.70 -15.28
C LYS A 137 -14.35 -2.19 -15.03
N ASN A 138 -15.16 -1.66 -14.11
CA ASN A 138 -15.16 -0.24 -13.74
C ASN A 138 -13.79 0.23 -13.23
N SER A 139 -13.06 -0.63 -12.51
CA SER A 139 -11.71 -0.32 -12.02
C SER A 139 -10.65 -0.22 -13.12
N TRP A 140 -10.93 -0.79 -14.29
CA TRP A 140 -10.11 -0.65 -15.49
C TRP A 140 -10.55 0.53 -16.34
N ASP A 141 -11.85 0.83 -16.34
CA ASP A 141 -12.38 1.93 -17.12
C ASP A 141 -12.08 3.31 -16.55
N ASN A 142 -11.95 3.40 -15.22
CA ASN A 142 -11.80 4.66 -14.50
C ASN A 142 -10.50 4.73 -13.70
N ASP A 143 -10.06 5.95 -13.38
CA ASP A 143 -8.93 6.16 -12.48
C ASP A 143 -9.39 6.17 -11.02
N LEU A 144 -9.57 4.97 -10.46
CA LEU A 144 -9.95 4.79 -9.06
C LEU A 144 -8.72 4.67 -8.15
N ASN A 145 -8.92 4.83 -6.84
CA ASN A 145 -7.88 4.61 -5.84
C ASN A 145 -7.61 3.11 -5.58
N TYR A 146 -8.42 2.22 -6.13
CA TYR A 146 -8.21 0.79 -6.17
C TYR A 146 -8.29 0.26 -7.62
N ARG A 147 -7.70 -0.90 -7.87
CA ARG A 147 -7.78 -1.59 -9.17
C ARG A 147 -7.63 -3.09 -9.00
N TYR A 148 -8.40 -3.86 -9.75
CA TYR A 148 -8.21 -5.30 -9.85
C TYR A 148 -7.09 -5.61 -10.86
N ILE A 149 -5.85 -5.55 -10.41
CA ILE A 149 -4.67 -5.74 -11.26
C ILE A 149 -4.52 -7.23 -11.57
N LEU A 150 -4.41 -7.55 -12.86
CA LEU A 150 -4.25 -8.94 -13.32
C LEU A 150 -2.87 -9.48 -12.94
N ALA A 151 -2.88 -10.45 -12.04
CA ALA A 151 -1.74 -11.23 -11.59
C ALA A 151 -2.18 -12.68 -11.37
N ASP A 152 -1.22 -13.60 -11.24
CA ASP A 152 -1.53 -14.91 -10.67
C ASP A 152 -1.45 -14.80 -9.14
N TYR A 153 -2.56 -15.08 -8.46
CA TYR A 153 -2.61 -15.04 -7.00
C TYR A 153 -2.51 -16.43 -6.36
N ASN A 154 -2.12 -17.43 -7.15
CA ASN A 154 -2.13 -18.85 -6.85
C ASN A 154 -3.53 -19.44 -6.60
N GLY A 155 -4.57 -18.83 -7.17
CA GLY A 155 -5.94 -19.35 -7.22
C GLY A 155 -6.28 -19.99 -8.57
N ASP A 156 -7.56 -20.27 -8.82
CA ASP A 156 -8.09 -20.58 -10.16
C ASP A 156 -8.35 -19.26 -10.89
N THR A 157 -7.31 -18.48 -11.18
CA THR A 157 -7.38 -17.10 -11.70
C THR A 157 -7.78 -17.00 -13.17
N GLY A 158 -7.88 -18.14 -13.87
CA GLY A 158 -8.36 -18.20 -15.24
C GLY A 158 -7.56 -19.18 -16.09
N ASN A 159 -8.18 -19.62 -17.19
CA ASN A 159 -7.57 -20.48 -18.20
C ASN A 159 -7.59 -19.78 -19.55
N VAL A 160 -6.66 -20.19 -20.42
CA VAL A 160 -6.77 -19.89 -21.84
C VAL A 160 -7.80 -20.82 -22.48
N ASN A 161 -8.90 -20.20 -22.94
CA ASN A 161 -9.71 -20.53 -24.13
C ASN A 161 -11.07 -21.23 -23.97
N LEU A 162 -12.10 -20.55 -24.49
CA LEU A 162 -13.16 -21.10 -25.36
C LEU A 162 -13.47 -19.98 -26.38
N GLN A 163 -13.29 -20.26 -27.69
CA GLN A 163 -13.62 -19.35 -28.81
C GLN A 163 -12.77 -18.08 -29.00
N GLY A 164 -11.47 -18.09 -28.68
CA GLY A 164 -10.51 -17.09 -29.20
C GLY A 164 -10.19 -15.89 -28.29
N TYR A 165 -10.74 -15.83 -27.07
CA TYR A 165 -10.39 -14.84 -26.04
C TYR A 165 -9.82 -15.52 -24.78
N ALA A 166 -8.93 -14.83 -24.06
CA ALA A 166 -8.49 -15.27 -22.73
C ALA A 166 -9.60 -15.03 -21.70
N ILE A 167 -9.80 -15.98 -20.78
CA ILE A 167 -10.83 -15.91 -19.74
C ILE A 167 -10.15 -15.66 -18.39
N VAL A 168 -10.57 -14.60 -17.71
CA VAL A 168 -10.13 -14.23 -16.37
C VAL A 168 -11.21 -14.64 -15.39
N ASN A 169 -10.88 -15.55 -14.48
CA ASN A 169 -11.77 -15.89 -13.39
C ASN A 169 -11.62 -14.86 -12.26
N THR A 170 -12.62 -13.98 -12.15
CA THR A 170 -12.64 -12.91 -11.16
C THR A 170 -12.85 -13.42 -9.74
N ASP A 171 -13.30 -14.68 -9.56
CA ASP A 171 -13.50 -15.29 -8.25
C ASP A 171 -12.20 -15.38 -7.46
N TYR A 172 -11.06 -15.46 -8.13
CA TYR A 172 -9.73 -15.51 -7.52
C TYR A 172 -8.91 -14.24 -7.80
N LEU A 173 -9.56 -13.17 -8.25
CA LEU A 173 -8.93 -11.87 -8.46
C LEU A 173 -9.17 -10.97 -7.25
N VAL A 174 -8.12 -10.33 -6.74
CA VAL A 174 -8.23 -9.37 -5.64
C VAL A 174 -7.97 -7.94 -6.11
N PRO A 175 -8.54 -6.91 -5.43
CA PRO A 175 -8.19 -5.53 -5.71
C PRO A 175 -6.85 -5.16 -5.05
N SER A 176 -6.18 -4.16 -5.61
CA SER A 176 -5.02 -3.49 -5.03
C SER A 176 -5.33 -2.01 -4.86
N VAL A 177 -4.80 -1.37 -3.82
CA VAL A 177 -5.00 0.06 -3.51
C VAL A 177 -3.73 0.86 -3.78
N LYS A 178 -3.88 2.10 -4.28
CA LYS A 178 -2.75 3.03 -4.46
C LYS A 178 -2.11 3.35 -3.11
N VAL A 179 -0.80 3.11 -2.99
CA VAL A 179 -0.02 3.50 -1.81
C VAL A 179 -0.02 5.02 -1.63
N SER A 180 0.00 5.79 -2.72
CA SER A 180 -0.10 7.25 -2.70
C SER A 180 -1.40 7.74 -2.06
N TYR A 181 -2.51 7.03 -2.29
CA TYR A 181 -3.79 7.31 -1.63
C TYR A 181 -3.71 6.99 -0.12
N LEU A 182 -3.25 5.79 0.25
CA LEU A 182 -3.12 5.40 1.67
C LEU A 182 -2.21 6.38 2.45
N TRP A 183 -1.07 6.73 1.86
CA TRP A 183 -0.12 7.68 2.42
C TRP A 183 -0.80 9.04 2.68
N ARG A 184 -1.49 9.60 1.67
CA ARG A 184 -2.22 10.86 1.82
C ARG A 184 -3.27 10.79 2.94
N ARG A 185 -4.05 9.70 3.00
CA ARG A 185 -5.10 9.52 4.01
C ARG A 185 -4.56 9.47 5.44
N ILE A 186 -3.38 8.89 5.65
CA ILE A 186 -2.71 8.91 6.96
C ILE A 186 -2.45 10.37 7.38
N PHE A 187 -1.75 11.14 6.55
CA PHE A 187 -1.39 12.52 6.89
C PHE A 187 -2.62 13.43 7.08
N GLU A 188 -3.65 13.27 6.24
CA GLU A 188 -4.94 13.96 6.41
C GLU A 188 -5.60 13.62 7.75
N THR A 189 -5.66 12.34 8.12
CA THR A 189 -6.32 11.87 9.35
C THR A 189 -5.70 12.46 10.61
N PHE A 190 -4.38 12.66 10.62
CA PHE A 190 -3.65 13.19 11.76
C PHE A 190 -3.36 14.69 11.66
N ASN A 191 -3.99 15.42 10.73
CA ASN A 191 -3.79 16.86 10.51
C ASN A 191 -2.30 17.23 10.30
N MET A 192 -1.59 16.43 9.52
CA MET A 192 -0.19 16.61 9.17
C MET A 192 -0.05 16.82 7.66
N GLN A 193 1.01 17.50 7.25
CA GLN A 193 1.35 17.74 5.85
C GLN A 193 2.67 17.06 5.52
N TYR A 194 2.84 16.61 4.28
CA TYR A 194 4.09 16.02 3.81
C TYR A 194 4.53 16.61 2.47
N SER A 195 5.84 16.60 2.23
CA SER A 195 6.43 17.02 0.95
C SER A 195 7.72 16.24 0.64
N GLY A 196 8.11 16.18 -0.62
CA GLY A 196 9.31 15.46 -1.08
C GLY A 196 9.21 15.07 -2.55
N GLN A 197 10.32 15.12 -3.31
CA GLN A 197 10.27 14.87 -4.76
C GLN A 197 9.83 13.45 -5.09
N VAL A 198 10.18 12.48 -4.24
CA VAL A 198 9.78 11.07 -4.40
C VAL A 198 8.27 10.92 -4.58
N PHE A 199 7.46 11.72 -3.87
CA PHE A 199 5.99 11.62 -3.94
C PHE A 199 5.42 12.06 -5.29
N ASP A 200 6.21 12.77 -6.11
CA ASP A 200 5.84 13.15 -7.45
C ASP A 200 6.26 12.15 -8.53
N THR A 201 7.14 11.20 -8.19
CA THR A 201 7.67 10.21 -9.12
C THR A 201 6.64 9.12 -9.47
N GLU A 202 6.78 8.56 -10.67
CA GLU A 202 6.01 7.39 -11.09
C GLU A 202 6.25 6.18 -10.16
N ASN A 203 7.49 6.02 -9.66
CA ASN A 203 7.83 5.00 -8.67
C ASN A 203 7.05 5.14 -7.36
N PHE A 204 6.50 6.30 -6.99
CA PHE A 204 5.62 6.39 -5.83
C PHE A 204 4.14 6.33 -6.25
N LYS A 205 3.76 7.09 -7.29
CA LYS A 205 2.37 7.21 -7.74
C LYS A 205 1.79 5.89 -8.25
N ASN A 206 2.61 5.03 -8.83
CA ASN A 206 2.24 3.71 -9.34
C ASN A 206 2.67 2.56 -8.41
N LEU A 207 2.76 2.81 -7.11
CA LEU A 207 2.94 1.74 -6.12
C LEU A 207 1.57 1.32 -5.60
N TRP A 208 1.29 0.01 -5.64
CA TRP A 208 0.02 -0.56 -5.23
C TRP A 208 0.23 -1.63 -4.16
N LEU A 209 -0.68 -1.67 -3.18
CA LEU A 209 -0.74 -2.68 -2.12
C LEU A 209 -1.92 -3.61 -2.39
N THR A 210 -1.69 -4.91 -2.46
CA THR A 210 -2.77 -5.89 -2.67
C THR A 210 -3.72 -5.95 -1.48
N TYR A 211 -4.94 -6.39 -1.73
CA TYR A 211 -5.79 -6.90 -0.65
C TYR A 211 -5.05 -8.08 0.02
N PRO A 212 -5.00 -8.15 1.36
CA PRO A 212 -4.04 -8.99 2.05
C PRO A 212 -4.47 -10.45 2.21
N LYS A 213 -5.53 -10.87 1.52
CA LYS A 213 -6.08 -12.22 1.61
C LYS A 213 -6.79 -12.66 0.35
N GLY A 214 -6.85 -13.98 0.16
CA GLY A 214 -7.68 -14.58 -0.87
C GLY A 214 -9.16 -14.27 -0.64
N LEU A 215 -9.82 -13.73 -1.66
CA LEU A 215 -11.24 -13.42 -1.65
C LEU A 215 -11.93 -14.23 -2.73
N THR A 216 -12.62 -15.30 -2.36
CA THR A 216 -13.58 -15.92 -3.28
C THR A 216 -14.72 -14.94 -3.51
N THR A 217 -15.12 -14.69 -4.76
CA THR A 217 -16.38 -13.97 -5.03
C THR A 217 -17.52 -14.88 -4.63
N THR A 218 -17.90 -14.85 -3.36
CA THR A 218 -19.22 -15.33 -2.95
C THR A 218 -20.21 -14.27 -3.40
N GLU A 219 -20.54 -14.26 -4.69
CA GLU A 219 -21.87 -13.91 -5.17
C GLU A 219 -22.61 -15.23 -5.33
N PHE A 220 -23.21 -15.71 -4.25
CA PHE A 220 -24.12 -16.86 -4.35
C PHE A 220 -25.55 -16.35 -4.31
N ASN A 221 -26.28 -16.78 -5.31
CA ASN A 221 -27.72 -16.69 -5.38
C ASN A 221 -28.25 -17.78 -4.45
N THR A 222 -28.70 -17.37 -3.26
CA THR A 222 -29.47 -18.28 -2.41
C THR A 222 -30.90 -18.23 -2.92
N GLN A 223 -31.41 -19.31 -3.50
CA GLN A 223 -32.83 -19.38 -3.82
C GLN A 223 -33.62 -19.16 -2.53
N VAL A 224 -34.35 -18.06 -2.45
CA VAL A 224 -35.15 -17.66 -1.29
C VAL A 224 -36.65 -17.74 -1.55
N PHE A 225 -37.02 -17.97 -2.81
CA PHE A 225 -38.39 -18.20 -3.22
C PHE A 225 -38.39 -18.95 -4.55
N TYR A 226 -39.28 -19.93 -4.67
CA TYR A 226 -39.52 -20.64 -5.91
C TYR A 226 -41.00 -20.99 -6.06
N ALA A 227 -41.49 -20.92 -7.31
CA ALA A 227 -42.79 -21.42 -7.70
C ALA A 227 -42.66 -22.10 -9.08
N GLU A 228 -42.93 -23.41 -9.13
CA GLU A 228 -42.92 -24.20 -10.36
C GLU A 228 -43.97 -23.73 -11.35
N SER A 229 -45.11 -23.26 -10.82
CA SER A 229 -46.21 -22.72 -11.59
C SER A 229 -46.79 -21.48 -10.94
N LEU A 230 -47.22 -20.56 -11.79
CA LEU A 230 -48.02 -19.41 -11.39
C LEU A 230 -49.50 -19.66 -11.72
N GLY A 231 -50.40 -19.16 -10.88
CA GLY A 231 -51.83 -18.97 -11.11
C GLY A 231 -52.16 -17.48 -11.26
N TYR A 232 -53.44 -17.13 -11.26
CA TYR A 232 -53.87 -15.73 -11.37
C TYR A 232 -55.13 -15.43 -10.57
N VAL A 233 -55.26 -14.16 -10.14
CA VAL A 233 -56.48 -13.64 -9.53
C VAL A 233 -57.03 -12.51 -10.39
N LYS A 234 -58.32 -12.63 -10.75
CA LYS A 234 -58.99 -11.72 -11.68
C LYS A 234 -59.48 -10.46 -10.97
N SER A 235 -58.99 -9.30 -11.41
CA SER A 235 -59.47 -7.98 -10.95
C SER A 235 -59.39 -6.93 -12.08
N GLY A 236 -60.00 -7.21 -13.23
CA GLY A 236 -59.88 -6.39 -14.44
C GLY A 236 -58.52 -6.61 -15.13
N TRP A 237 -57.44 -6.17 -14.48
CA TRP A 237 -56.08 -6.68 -14.72
C TRP A 237 -55.88 -7.94 -13.85
N TYR A 238 -54.83 -8.72 -14.14
CA TYR A 238 -54.54 -9.96 -13.44
C TYR A 238 -53.31 -9.76 -12.57
N TYR A 239 -53.46 -10.04 -11.28
CA TYR A 239 -52.30 -10.41 -10.48
C TYR A 239 -51.92 -11.84 -10.83
N LEU A 240 -50.64 -12.09 -11.08
CA LEU A 240 -50.12 -13.46 -11.07
C LEU A 240 -49.89 -13.86 -9.61
N LYS A 241 -50.30 -15.08 -9.30
CA LYS A 241 -50.21 -15.70 -7.99
C LYS A 241 -49.18 -16.81 -8.05
N ALA A 242 -48.22 -16.84 -7.14
CA ALA A 242 -47.40 -18.05 -6.97
C ALA A 242 -48.24 -19.17 -6.34
N ASN A 243 -48.24 -20.35 -6.97
CA ASN A 243 -48.94 -21.52 -6.42
C ASN A 243 -48.13 -22.13 -5.28
N GLU A 244 -48.79 -22.89 -4.39
CA GLU A 244 -48.20 -23.43 -3.15
C GLU A 244 -47.26 -24.63 -3.39
N ASP A 245 -47.23 -25.17 -4.61
CA ASP A 245 -46.42 -26.32 -4.99
C ASP A 245 -45.00 -25.86 -5.39
N GLY A 246 -44.04 -26.01 -4.46
CA GLY A 246 -42.61 -25.78 -4.71
C GLY A 246 -41.83 -24.94 -3.69
N TYR A 247 -42.25 -24.89 -2.42
CA TYR A 247 -41.64 -23.99 -1.42
C TYR A 247 -40.48 -24.62 -0.62
N GLU A 248 -39.26 -24.13 -0.81
CA GLU A 248 -38.20 -24.17 0.22
C GLU A 248 -37.62 -22.76 0.51
N ALA A 249 -37.69 -22.40 1.81
CA ALA A 249 -36.87 -21.51 2.67
C ALA A 249 -36.85 -19.94 2.58
N ASP A 250 -37.43 -19.32 3.63
CA ASP A 250 -36.91 -18.28 4.55
C ASP A 250 -36.49 -16.85 4.10
N GLY A 251 -36.54 -16.45 2.82
CA GLY A 251 -36.20 -15.06 2.45
C GLY A 251 -37.37 -14.15 2.07
N PHE A 252 -38.53 -14.72 1.73
CA PHE A 252 -39.76 -13.99 1.40
C PHE A 252 -40.98 -14.54 2.13
N THR A 253 -41.83 -13.65 2.64
CA THR A 253 -43.21 -13.99 3.03
C THR A 253 -44.18 -13.57 1.94
N THR A 254 -45.38 -14.13 1.91
CA THR A 254 -46.39 -13.76 0.92
C THR A 254 -47.76 -13.52 1.53
N THR A 255 -48.53 -12.62 0.90
CA THR A 255 -49.97 -12.49 1.11
C THR A 255 -50.68 -13.14 -0.09
N ASP A 256 -51.34 -14.28 0.15
CA ASP A 256 -52.10 -15.07 -0.84
C ASP A 256 -51.33 -15.49 -2.10
N GLY A 257 -50.00 -15.46 -2.09
CA GLY A 257 -49.15 -15.71 -3.27
C GLY A 257 -49.08 -14.52 -4.26
N LEU A 258 -49.72 -13.38 -3.96
CA LEU A 258 -49.83 -12.22 -4.86
C LEU A 258 -48.74 -11.17 -4.62
N HIS A 259 -48.47 -10.89 -3.36
CA HIS A 259 -47.47 -9.94 -2.92
C HIS A 259 -46.37 -10.70 -2.17
N LEU A 260 -45.13 -10.54 -2.60
CA LEU A 260 -43.95 -11.21 -2.04
C LEU A 260 -43.11 -10.17 -1.29
N TYR A 261 -42.93 -10.34 0.01
CA TYR A 261 -42.25 -9.40 0.92
C TYR A 261 -40.86 -9.89 1.31
N ALA A 262 -39.84 -9.08 1.05
CA ALA A 262 -38.48 -9.40 1.45
C ALA A 262 -38.34 -9.39 2.99
N GLN A 263 -37.81 -10.47 3.59
CA GLN A 263 -37.62 -10.56 5.05
C GLN A 263 -36.40 -9.79 5.56
N GLU A 264 -35.44 -9.52 4.68
CA GLU A 264 -34.24 -8.73 4.97
C GLU A 264 -33.98 -7.72 3.84
N ALA A 265 -33.27 -6.63 4.14
CA ALA A 265 -32.82 -5.71 3.12
C ALA A 265 -31.71 -6.35 2.26
N GLY A 266 -31.80 -6.24 0.94
CA GLY A 266 -30.79 -6.82 0.05
C GLY A 266 -31.10 -6.71 -1.44
N ASN A 267 -30.18 -7.20 -2.25
CA ASN A 267 -30.37 -7.38 -3.69
C ASN A 267 -30.97 -8.77 -3.95
N TYR A 268 -31.97 -8.82 -4.82
CA TYR A 268 -32.68 -10.03 -5.18
C TYR A 268 -32.76 -10.16 -6.70
N ARG A 269 -32.29 -11.28 -7.24
CA ARG A 269 -32.37 -11.63 -8.66
C ARG A 269 -33.70 -12.33 -8.91
N ILE A 270 -34.55 -11.72 -9.74
CA ILE A 270 -35.88 -12.22 -10.08
C ILE A 270 -35.83 -12.83 -11.47
N ARG A 271 -36.13 -14.12 -11.55
CA ARG A 271 -36.17 -14.88 -12.78
C ARG A 271 -37.58 -15.37 -13.07
N LEU A 272 -38.13 -14.97 -14.20
CA LEU A 272 -39.41 -15.44 -14.72
C LEU A 272 -39.17 -16.11 -16.06
N GLN A 273 -39.55 -17.38 -16.15
CA GLN A 273 -39.32 -18.20 -17.33
C GLN A 273 -40.58 -18.98 -17.71
N GLY A 274 -40.84 -19.05 -19.01
CA GLY A 274 -41.94 -19.84 -19.58
C GLY A 274 -42.73 -19.04 -20.60
N ASN A 275 -43.98 -19.44 -20.87
CA ASN A 275 -44.77 -18.88 -21.96
C ASN A 275 -46.13 -18.36 -21.50
N ILE A 276 -46.58 -17.27 -22.11
CA ILE A 276 -47.92 -16.70 -21.95
C ILE A 276 -48.69 -16.87 -23.26
N TYR A 277 -49.94 -17.33 -23.16
CA TYR A 277 -50.88 -17.49 -24.27
C TYR A 277 -52.02 -16.46 -24.13
N PRO A 278 -51.89 -15.25 -24.70
CA PRO A 278 -52.90 -14.19 -24.56
C PRO A 278 -54.20 -14.50 -25.35
N MET A 279 -55.34 -13.97 -24.91
CA MET A 279 -56.61 -14.07 -25.67
C MET A 279 -56.76 -13.01 -26.78
N GLN A 280 -56.14 -11.83 -26.60
CA GLN A 280 -56.13 -10.67 -27.50
C GLN A 280 -54.89 -9.79 -27.20
N ASN A 281 -54.57 -8.81 -28.04
CA ASN A 281 -53.47 -7.83 -27.87
C ASN A 281 -53.34 -7.27 -26.44
N ASN A 282 -52.49 -7.89 -25.61
CA ASN A 282 -52.30 -7.59 -24.19
C ASN A 282 -51.01 -6.79 -24.02
N ARG A 283 -51.09 -5.56 -23.51
CA ARG A 283 -49.98 -4.64 -23.76
C ARG A 283 -48.80 -4.77 -22.80
N GLU A 284 -48.98 -5.12 -21.53
CA GLU A 284 -47.84 -5.11 -20.60
C GLU A 284 -47.93 -6.20 -19.52
N PHE A 285 -46.83 -6.93 -19.36
CA PHE A 285 -46.50 -7.72 -18.18
C PHE A 285 -45.39 -6.99 -17.43
N PHE A 286 -45.58 -6.72 -16.15
CA PHE A 286 -44.63 -5.96 -15.34
C PHE A 286 -44.63 -6.38 -13.88
N LEU A 287 -43.56 -5.99 -13.18
CA LEU A 287 -43.48 -6.03 -11.72
C LEU A 287 -44.00 -4.72 -11.14
N GLY A 288 -44.87 -4.80 -10.15
CA GLY A 288 -45.24 -3.69 -9.26
C GLY A 288 -44.52 -3.80 -7.93
N LYS A 289 -44.30 -2.66 -7.25
CA LYS A 289 -43.62 -2.59 -5.95
C LYS A 289 -44.50 -1.91 -4.91
N ASN A 290 -44.51 -2.44 -3.68
CA ASN A 290 -45.25 -1.92 -2.52
C ASN A 290 -46.73 -1.62 -2.81
N ALA A 291 -47.39 -2.49 -3.57
CA ALA A 291 -48.74 -2.27 -4.10
C ALA A 291 -49.84 -3.01 -3.33
N GLN A 292 -49.57 -3.39 -2.07
CA GLN A 292 -50.55 -4.09 -1.23
C GLN A 292 -51.82 -3.26 -1.09
N GLY A 293 -52.98 -3.91 -1.25
CA GLY A 293 -54.30 -3.28 -1.11
C GLY A 293 -54.76 -2.48 -2.34
N LEU A 294 -53.94 -2.39 -3.40
CA LEU A 294 -54.35 -1.82 -4.68
C LEU A 294 -54.97 -2.89 -5.58
N ALA A 295 -55.97 -2.52 -6.38
CA ALA A 295 -56.42 -3.37 -7.46
C ALA A 295 -55.33 -3.45 -8.55
N ALA A 296 -55.24 -4.57 -9.27
CA ALA A 296 -54.18 -4.80 -10.27
C ALA A 296 -54.06 -3.68 -11.32
N ASN A 297 -55.18 -3.04 -11.70
CA ASN A 297 -55.22 -1.92 -12.65
C ASN A 297 -54.79 -0.56 -12.08
N GLN A 298 -54.48 -0.50 -10.78
CA GLN A 298 -54.00 0.69 -10.08
C GLN A 298 -52.50 0.58 -9.75
N VAL A 299 -51.87 -0.55 -10.05
CA VAL A 299 -50.46 -0.79 -9.76
C VAL A 299 -49.59 -0.08 -10.79
N SER A 300 -48.67 0.76 -10.32
CA SER A 300 -47.66 1.40 -11.17
C SER A 300 -46.60 0.41 -11.63
N VAL A 301 -46.11 0.58 -12.86
CA VAL A 301 -45.00 -0.19 -13.42
C VAL A 301 -43.72 0.14 -12.66
N PHE A 302 -43.18 -0.83 -11.93
CA PHE A 302 -41.86 -0.72 -11.30
C PHE A 302 -40.76 -1.21 -12.25
N LYS A 303 -40.95 -2.37 -12.88
CA LYS A 303 -40.06 -2.93 -13.92
C LYS A 303 -40.90 -3.60 -15.00
N ALA A 304 -40.70 -3.25 -16.27
CA ALA A 304 -41.33 -3.95 -17.38
C ALA A 304 -40.71 -5.35 -17.52
N VAL A 305 -41.56 -6.38 -17.65
CA VAL A 305 -41.14 -7.78 -17.84
C VAL A 305 -41.17 -8.13 -19.32
N ALA A 306 -42.30 -7.90 -19.98
CA ALA A 306 -42.46 -8.09 -21.42
C ALA A 306 -43.67 -7.33 -21.98
N THR A 307 -43.62 -7.04 -23.27
CA THR A 307 -44.80 -6.67 -24.07
C THR A 307 -45.32 -7.94 -24.74
N VAL A 308 -46.59 -8.29 -24.52
CA VAL A 308 -47.16 -9.58 -24.93
C VAL A 308 -47.94 -9.43 -26.24
N SER A 309 -47.27 -9.60 -27.38
CA SER A 309 -47.84 -9.28 -28.70
C SER A 309 -48.40 -10.46 -29.51
N ASP A 310 -48.04 -11.71 -29.19
CA ASP A 310 -48.31 -12.88 -30.04
C ASP A 310 -48.98 -14.04 -29.29
N ASP A 311 -49.59 -14.98 -30.04
CA ASP A 311 -50.34 -16.16 -29.57
C ASP A 311 -49.53 -17.13 -28.66
N ASN A 312 -48.23 -16.90 -28.50
CA ASN A 312 -47.32 -17.64 -27.63
C ASN A 312 -46.06 -16.82 -27.32
N THR A 313 -46.13 -15.90 -26.35
CA THR A 313 -44.99 -15.03 -26.00
C THR A 313 -44.10 -15.73 -24.97
N ALA A 314 -42.85 -16.00 -25.34
CA ALA A 314 -41.83 -16.49 -24.42
C ALA A 314 -41.37 -15.38 -23.46
N ILE A 315 -41.30 -15.69 -22.18
CA ILE A 315 -40.79 -14.83 -21.11
C ILE A 315 -39.45 -15.40 -20.67
N ASN A 316 -38.43 -14.55 -20.72
CA ASN A 316 -37.11 -14.82 -20.13
C ASN A 316 -36.64 -13.53 -19.46
N PHE A 317 -37.23 -13.23 -18.31
CA PHE A 317 -36.89 -12.06 -17.53
C PHE A 317 -35.94 -12.47 -16.41
N ASP A 318 -34.83 -11.76 -16.32
CA ASP A 318 -33.77 -12.05 -15.37
C ASP A 318 -33.10 -10.72 -14.97
N GLU A 319 -33.52 -10.16 -13.84
CA GLU A 319 -33.09 -8.84 -13.38
C GLU A 319 -32.85 -8.85 -11.87
N THR A 320 -31.83 -8.10 -11.42
CA THR A 320 -31.56 -7.88 -10.00
C THR A 320 -32.18 -6.57 -9.53
N ILE A 321 -32.90 -6.61 -8.41
CA ILE A 321 -33.52 -5.42 -7.79
C ILE A 321 -33.15 -5.32 -6.30
N TYR A 322 -33.06 -4.10 -5.78
CA TYR A 322 -32.91 -3.86 -4.35
C TYR A 322 -34.28 -3.75 -3.67
N LEU A 323 -34.45 -4.46 -2.55
CA LEU A 323 -35.61 -4.37 -1.67
C LEU A 323 -35.13 -4.10 -0.24
N ALA A 324 -35.73 -3.11 0.43
CA ALA A 324 -35.60 -2.98 1.88
C ALA A 324 -36.45 -4.04 2.58
N GLN A 325 -36.15 -4.28 3.87
CA GLN A 325 -36.95 -5.19 4.70
C GLN A 325 -38.43 -4.80 4.66
N ASN A 326 -39.30 -5.78 4.43
CA ASN A 326 -40.75 -5.68 4.26
C ASN A 326 -41.26 -4.93 3.02
N GLU A 327 -40.38 -4.54 2.08
CA GLU A 327 -40.86 -4.12 0.77
C GLU A 327 -41.39 -5.32 -0.03
N SER A 328 -42.48 -5.10 -0.77
CA SER A 328 -43.15 -6.15 -1.53
C SER A 328 -43.01 -5.96 -3.03
N ILE A 329 -42.95 -7.05 -3.77
CA ILE A 329 -43.17 -7.08 -5.22
C ILE A 329 -44.44 -7.85 -5.56
N CYS A 330 -45.03 -7.55 -6.70
CA CYS A 330 -46.14 -8.30 -7.28
C CYS A 330 -45.99 -8.34 -8.80
N MET A 331 -46.62 -9.31 -9.43
CA MET A 331 -46.59 -9.50 -10.87
C MET A 331 -47.96 -9.15 -11.44
N VAL A 332 -47.98 -8.26 -12.43
CA VAL A 332 -49.23 -7.73 -12.98
C VAL A 332 -49.26 -7.86 -14.48
N LEU A 333 -50.32 -8.48 -14.98
CA LEU A 333 -50.62 -8.62 -16.40
C LEU A 333 -51.90 -7.83 -16.73
N GLN A 334 -51.81 -6.92 -17.70
CA GLN A 334 -52.88 -5.95 -17.95
C GLN A 334 -54.25 -6.55 -18.35
N LYS A 335 -54.32 -7.74 -18.96
CA LYS A 335 -55.59 -8.30 -19.51
C LYS A 335 -55.57 -9.83 -19.67
N THR A 336 -56.70 -10.40 -20.12
CA THR A 336 -57.06 -11.84 -20.08
C THR A 336 -56.14 -12.74 -20.90
N VAL A 337 -55.84 -13.91 -20.35
CA VAL A 337 -55.03 -14.98 -20.96
C VAL A 337 -55.88 -16.22 -21.22
N LEU A 338 -55.55 -16.98 -22.27
CA LEU A 338 -56.06 -18.34 -22.50
C LEU A 338 -55.43 -19.33 -21.53
N GLY A 339 -54.15 -19.10 -21.21
CA GLY A 339 -53.36 -19.85 -20.25
C GLY A 339 -51.93 -19.31 -20.17
N PHE A 340 -51.14 -19.84 -19.24
CA PHE A 340 -49.70 -19.61 -19.15
C PHE A 340 -49.04 -20.76 -18.40
N GLY A 341 -47.78 -20.99 -18.70
CA GLY A 341 -46.89 -21.87 -17.95
C GLY A 341 -45.66 -21.06 -17.60
N LEU A 342 -45.67 -20.43 -16.42
CA LEU A 342 -44.57 -19.60 -15.93
C LEU A 342 -44.07 -20.17 -14.61
N SER A 343 -42.76 -20.15 -14.46
CA SER A 343 -42.07 -20.37 -13.19
C SER A 343 -41.46 -19.06 -12.69
N LEU A 344 -41.36 -18.93 -11.37
CA LEU A 344 -40.71 -17.82 -10.70
C LEU A 344 -39.60 -18.36 -9.80
N THR A 345 -38.40 -17.83 -9.95
CA THR A 345 -37.30 -18.03 -9.00
C THR A 345 -36.85 -16.67 -8.50
N ILE A 346 -36.69 -16.52 -7.18
CA ILE A 346 -36.04 -15.35 -6.59
C ILE A 346 -34.85 -15.82 -5.80
N ASP A 347 -33.70 -15.25 -6.11
CA ASP A 347 -32.47 -15.51 -5.39
C ASP A 347 -32.03 -14.27 -4.63
N LYS A 348 -31.66 -14.41 -3.36
CA LYS A 348 -30.96 -13.37 -2.63
C LYS A 348 -29.52 -13.36 -3.11
N VAL A 349 -29.09 -12.22 -3.66
CA VAL A 349 -27.72 -11.99 -4.12
C VAL A 349 -26.91 -11.53 -2.92
N THR A 350 -26.15 -12.45 -2.32
CA THR A 350 -25.18 -12.09 -1.28
C THR A 350 -23.86 -11.79 -1.96
N ALA A 351 -23.39 -10.55 -1.93
CA ALA A 351 -22.17 -10.14 -2.63
C ALA A 351 -21.01 -9.90 -1.67
N THR A 352 -19.79 -10.10 -2.15
CA THR A 352 -18.58 -9.96 -1.32
C THR A 352 -18.17 -8.50 -1.20
N ASP A 353 -18.25 -7.95 0.02
CA ASP A 353 -17.80 -6.58 0.31
C ASP A 353 -16.27 -6.48 0.38
N ILE A 354 -15.71 -5.56 -0.39
CA ILE A 354 -14.32 -5.13 -0.28
C ILE A 354 -14.25 -3.98 0.71
N ASN A 355 -13.49 -4.14 1.78
CA ASN A 355 -13.22 -3.07 2.73
C ASN A 355 -11.77 -3.13 3.22
N PHE A 356 -10.92 -2.30 2.61
CA PHE A 356 -9.50 -2.20 2.96
C PHE A 356 -9.25 -1.73 4.41
N SER A 357 -10.14 -0.93 5.00
CA SER A 357 -9.97 -0.49 6.40
C SER A 357 -10.01 -1.69 7.35
N SER A 358 -10.89 -2.65 7.07
CA SER A 358 -11.00 -3.88 7.85
C SER A 358 -9.91 -4.90 7.52
N SER A 359 -9.52 -5.05 6.24
CA SER A 359 -8.53 -6.06 5.85
C SER A 359 -7.10 -5.66 6.20
N LEU A 360 -6.81 -4.36 6.22
CA LEU A 360 -5.52 -3.82 6.67
C LEU A 360 -5.49 -3.54 8.18
N ALA A 361 -6.48 -4.01 8.94
CA ALA A 361 -6.58 -3.76 10.38
C ALA A 361 -5.42 -4.37 11.20
N ASP A 362 -4.71 -5.36 10.66
CA ASP A 362 -3.51 -5.95 11.27
C ASP A 362 -2.20 -5.31 10.78
N PHE A 363 -2.27 -4.40 9.81
CA PHE A 363 -1.10 -3.70 9.30
C PHE A 363 -0.94 -2.36 10.03
N GLY A 364 0.05 -2.28 10.92
CA GLY A 364 0.34 -1.08 11.69
C GLY A 364 0.70 0.11 10.81
N LEU A 365 0.17 1.29 11.13
CA LEU A 365 0.47 2.53 10.39
C LEU A 365 1.96 2.90 10.47
N ARG A 366 2.60 2.64 11.62
CA ARG A 366 4.05 2.81 11.80
C ARG A 366 4.85 1.88 10.90
N ASP A 367 4.41 0.63 10.74
CA ASP A 367 5.09 -0.32 9.86
C ASP A 367 4.94 0.11 8.41
N PHE A 368 3.72 0.49 7.99
CA PHE A 368 3.48 1.02 6.65
C PHE A 368 4.32 2.26 6.35
N LEU A 369 4.40 3.23 7.29
CA LEU A 369 5.27 4.39 7.14
C LEU A 369 6.73 3.96 6.94
N THR A 370 7.19 2.99 7.74
CA THR A 370 8.56 2.47 7.69
C THR A 370 8.85 1.78 6.36
N GLU A 371 7.90 1.00 5.82
CA GLU A 371 8.02 0.36 4.50
C GLU A 371 8.28 1.37 3.40
N ILE A 372 7.56 2.49 3.38
CA ILE A 372 7.76 3.55 2.37
C ILE A 372 9.10 4.25 2.60
N VAL A 373 9.40 4.61 3.85
CA VAL A 373 10.65 5.30 4.19
C VAL A 373 11.88 4.47 3.81
N HIS A 374 11.87 3.16 4.06
CA HIS A 374 12.94 2.25 3.66
C HIS A 374 12.94 2.01 2.15
N ARG A 375 11.79 1.80 1.51
CA ARG A 375 11.76 1.51 0.06
C ARG A 375 12.30 2.63 -0.81
N PHE A 376 12.19 3.87 -0.36
CA PHE A 376 12.64 5.05 -1.10
C PHE A 376 13.88 5.72 -0.48
N GLY A 377 14.54 5.09 0.51
CA GLY A 377 15.75 5.64 1.14
C GLY A 377 15.56 7.04 1.77
N LEU A 378 14.39 7.28 2.38
CA LEU A 378 13.97 8.60 2.81
C LEU A 378 14.48 8.97 4.21
N THR A 379 14.78 10.26 4.34
CA THR A 379 15.04 10.96 5.59
C THR A 379 13.95 11.97 5.88
N MET A 380 13.48 12.02 7.12
CA MET A 380 12.34 12.82 7.56
C MET A 380 12.80 14.05 8.33
N PHE A 381 12.32 15.22 7.93
CA PHE A 381 12.59 16.50 8.58
C PHE A 381 11.26 17.14 8.97
N LYS A 382 11.01 17.33 10.27
CA LYS A 382 9.83 18.06 10.75
C LYS A 382 10.15 19.56 10.74
N ASP A 383 9.24 20.37 10.18
CA ASP A 383 9.28 21.81 10.37
C ASP A 383 9.01 22.17 11.84
N LYS A 384 9.77 23.13 12.36
CA LYS A 384 9.74 23.44 13.79
C LYS A 384 8.42 24.05 14.25
N TYR A 385 7.77 24.84 13.41
CA TYR A 385 6.60 25.65 13.81
C TYR A 385 5.28 25.12 13.24
N THR A 386 5.35 24.21 12.27
CA THR A 386 4.18 23.63 11.59
C THR A 386 4.20 22.10 11.67
N ASN A 387 3.03 21.47 11.48
CA ASN A 387 2.92 20.01 11.37
C ASN A 387 3.27 19.49 9.96
N THR A 388 4.35 20.04 9.38
CA THR A 388 4.81 19.71 8.03
C THR A 388 6.06 18.85 8.11
N TYR A 389 6.08 17.76 7.34
CA TYR A 389 7.18 16.81 7.28
C TYR A 389 7.75 16.75 5.87
N GLN A 390 9.02 17.14 5.71
CA GLN A 390 9.73 17.02 4.45
C GLN A 390 10.50 15.68 4.41
N PHE A 391 10.37 14.95 3.31
CA PHE A 391 11.04 13.68 3.05
C PHE A 391 12.05 13.88 1.93
N LEU A 392 13.31 13.55 2.20
CA LEU A 392 14.41 13.69 1.24
C LEU A 392 15.24 12.42 1.22
N THR A 393 15.65 11.99 0.03
CA THR A 393 16.71 11.00 -0.15
C THR A 393 18.06 11.59 0.26
N LEU A 394 19.03 10.73 0.59
CA LEU A 394 20.40 11.19 0.82
C LEU A 394 21.02 11.82 -0.44
N GLN A 395 20.58 11.38 -1.62
CA GLN A 395 20.98 11.98 -2.89
C GLN A 395 20.54 13.44 -2.99
N GLU A 396 19.27 13.75 -2.73
CA GLU A 396 18.76 15.11 -2.74
C GLU A 396 19.53 16.01 -1.76
N LEU A 397 19.88 15.50 -0.57
CA LEU A 397 20.66 16.23 0.43
C LEU A 397 22.08 16.57 -0.02
N LEU A 398 22.70 15.72 -0.84
CA LEU A 398 24.10 15.84 -1.24
C LEU A 398 24.30 16.48 -2.61
N GLN A 399 23.28 16.53 -3.49
CA GLN A 399 23.40 17.08 -4.84
C GLN A 399 23.31 18.61 -4.91
N THR A 400 22.45 19.23 -4.10
CA THR A 400 22.34 20.71 -4.04
C THR A 400 22.50 21.22 -2.61
N PRO A 401 23.61 20.87 -1.92
CA PRO A 401 23.73 21.15 -0.51
C PRO A 401 23.83 22.66 -0.29
N GLN A 402 22.90 23.21 0.49
CA GLN A 402 23.14 24.48 1.12
C GLN A 402 24.27 24.30 2.15
N THR A 403 25.24 25.21 2.14
CA THR A 403 26.41 25.11 3.00
C THR A 403 26.43 26.19 4.07
N LEU A 404 26.99 25.85 5.23
CA LEU A 404 27.25 26.74 6.35
C LEU A 404 28.74 26.69 6.69
N ASN A 405 29.34 27.83 6.99
CA ASN A 405 30.73 27.86 7.46
C ASN A 405 30.77 27.90 8.99
N TRP A 406 31.24 26.82 9.62
CA TRP A 406 31.45 26.73 11.07
C TRP A 406 32.93 26.77 11.48
N SER A 407 33.83 27.18 10.58
CA SER A 407 35.27 27.27 10.87
C SER A 407 35.54 28.18 12.07
N GLY A 408 34.85 29.31 12.18
CA GLY A 408 34.97 30.21 13.35
C GLY A 408 34.37 29.66 14.65
N LYS A 409 33.60 28.57 14.58
CA LYS A 409 32.99 27.91 15.76
C LYS A 409 33.79 26.69 16.21
N PHE A 410 34.72 26.21 15.39
CA PHE A 410 35.50 25.01 15.71
C PHE A 410 36.43 25.25 16.90
N ALA A 411 36.26 24.45 17.96
CA ALA A 411 37.13 24.52 19.14
C ALA A 411 38.24 23.49 19.05
N LYS A 412 37.90 22.21 18.88
CA LYS A 412 38.86 21.13 18.68
C LYS A 412 38.22 19.88 18.10
N LYS A 413 39.03 19.08 17.42
CA LYS A 413 38.73 17.69 17.09
C LYS A 413 38.94 16.83 18.33
N VAL A 414 37.99 15.97 18.65
CA VAL A 414 38.08 15.09 19.82
C VAL A 414 38.38 13.65 19.44
N SER A 415 37.71 13.14 18.42
CA SER A 415 37.95 11.79 17.90
C SER A 415 37.68 11.72 16.41
N GLU A 416 38.27 10.71 15.78
CA GLU A 416 37.99 10.32 14.40
C GLU A 416 37.79 8.82 14.34
N ASN A 417 36.71 8.40 13.71
CA ASN A 417 36.37 7.00 13.51
C ASN A 417 36.17 6.73 12.02
N TYR A 418 36.63 5.57 11.55
CA TYR A 418 36.52 5.12 10.15
C TYR A 418 35.58 3.92 9.98
N ILE A 419 35.02 3.45 11.08
CA ILE A 419 33.95 2.46 11.11
C ILE A 419 32.67 3.23 11.43
N TYR A 420 31.73 3.21 10.50
CA TYR A 420 30.46 3.89 10.64
C TYR A 420 29.42 2.98 11.27
N GLY A 421 28.81 3.45 12.35
CA GLY A 421 27.60 2.87 12.93
C GLY A 421 27.62 1.37 13.22
N SER A 422 26.43 0.78 13.20
CA SER A 422 26.21 -0.64 13.47
C SER A 422 26.20 -1.50 12.20
N TYR A 423 26.90 -1.06 11.13
CA TYR A 423 26.91 -1.76 9.83
C TYR A 423 27.83 -2.99 9.84
N ALA A 424 27.48 -3.97 8.99
CA ALA A 424 28.31 -5.14 8.67
C ALA A 424 28.98 -4.96 7.30
N GLN A 425 29.81 -5.93 6.89
CA GLN A 425 30.31 -6.01 5.52
C GLN A 425 29.15 -6.14 4.53
N ARG A 426 28.13 -6.94 4.86
CA ARG A 426 26.88 -7.04 4.09
C ARG A 426 25.65 -6.69 4.93
N ASN A 427 24.88 -5.71 4.44
CA ASN A 427 23.74 -5.15 5.15
C ASN A 427 22.43 -5.43 4.40
N TRP A 428 21.67 -6.41 4.86
CA TRP A 428 20.55 -6.98 4.11
C TRP A 428 19.22 -6.24 4.29
N PHE A 429 18.49 -6.18 3.19
CA PHE A 429 17.09 -5.81 3.09
C PHE A 429 16.32 -7.06 2.68
N ARG A 430 15.47 -7.54 3.58
CA ARG A 430 14.83 -8.84 3.50
C ARG A 430 13.33 -8.70 3.25
N TYR A 431 12.80 -9.43 2.28
CA TYR A 431 11.36 -9.63 2.15
C TYR A 431 10.85 -10.72 3.10
N ASN A 432 9.53 -10.75 3.30
CA ASN A 432 8.86 -11.98 3.73
C ASN A 432 8.63 -12.90 2.54
N TYR A 433 8.60 -14.19 2.79
CA TYR A 433 8.40 -15.22 1.76
C TYR A 433 7.44 -16.28 2.29
N ASP A 434 6.66 -16.89 1.40
CA ASP A 434 5.88 -18.08 1.71
C ASP A 434 6.79 -19.32 1.82
N ASP A 435 7.82 -19.40 0.98
CA ASP A 435 8.96 -20.29 1.20
C ASP A 435 9.87 -19.76 2.31
N LYS A 436 10.02 -20.54 3.38
CA LYS A 436 10.82 -20.14 4.56
C LYS A 436 12.32 -19.98 4.25
N GLU A 437 12.80 -20.56 3.15
CA GLU A 437 14.19 -20.45 2.70
C GLU A 437 14.38 -19.41 1.57
N GLY A 438 13.30 -18.74 1.16
CA GLY A 438 13.32 -17.75 0.10
C GLY A 438 14.21 -16.53 0.39
N SER A 439 14.98 -16.11 -0.62
CA SER A 439 15.80 -14.89 -0.55
C SER A 439 16.03 -14.22 -1.92
N PHE A 440 15.26 -14.61 -2.94
CA PHE A 440 15.57 -14.33 -4.35
C PHE A 440 15.27 -12.88 -4.79
N ASN A 441 14.53 -12.12 -4.00
CA ASN A 441 14.26 -10.69 -4.23
C ASN A 441 14.83 -9.80 -3.12
N ASP A 442 15.66 -10.36 -2.24
CA ASP A 442 16.39 -9.60 -1.24
C ASP A 442 17.47 -8.75 -1.90
N GLY A 443 17.98 -7.77 -1.14
CA GLY A 443 19.07 -6.92 -1.58
C GLY A 443 19.96 -6.55 -0.41
N PHE A 444 21.10 -5.93 -0.69
CA PHE A 444 22.00 -5.52 0.36
C PHE A 444 22.85 -4.33 -0.03
N ILE A 445 23.39 -3.65 0.98
CA ILE A 445 24.44 -2.66 0.83
C ILE A 445 25.74 -3.28 1.36
N ASP A 446 26.76 -3.33 0.50
CA ASP A 446 28.08 -3.79 0.87
C ASP A 446 28.97 -2.63 1.35
N VAL A 447 29.75 -2.92 2.40
CA VAL A 447 30.78 -2.05 2.97
C VAL A 447 32.10 -2.81 2.94
N SER A 448 33.03 -2.36 2.11
CA SER A 448 34.37 -2.91 1.90
C SER A 448 35.31 -2.60 3.08
N ASN A 449 34.92 -3.08 4.27
CA ASN A 449 35.72 -2.97 5.49
C ASN A 449 35.75 -4.32 6.21
N VAL A 450 36.85 -5.05 6.03
CA VAL A 450 37.07 -6.40 6.59
C VAL A 450 37.06 -6.46 8.12
N ASN A 451 37.05 -5.31 8.80
CA ASN A 451 36.99 -5.24 10.27
C ASN A 451 35.54 -5.19 10.81
N LEU A 452 34.53 -5.17 9.93
CA LEU A 452 33.12 -5.24 10.31
C LEU A 452 32.67 -6.71 10.42
N PRO A 453 31.61 -6.99 11.21
CA PRO A 453 30.94 -8.29 11.17
C PRO A 453 30.55 -8.68 9.74
N ASP A 454 30.48 -9.98 9.44
CA ASP A 454 30.25 -10.45 8.07
C ASP A 454 28.92 -9.96 7.47
N ALA A 455 27.82 -10.11 8.22
CA ALA A 455 26.51 -9.71 7.76
C ALA A 455 25.56 -9.31 8.89
N LYS A 456 24.59 -8.45 8.58
CA LYS A 456 23.41 -8.18 9.41
C LYS A 456 22.20 -7.88 8.54
N ASP A 457 21.01 -8.04 9.11
CA ASP A 457 19.79 -7.50 8.53
C ASP A 457 19.62 -6.04 8.99
N VAL A 458 19.40 -5.14 8.04
CA VAL A 458 19.07 -3.72 8.28
C VAL A 458 17.56 -3.50 8.25
N THR A 459 16.87 -4.17 7.35
CA THR A 459 15.41 -4.09 7.22
C THR A 459 14.85 -5.50 7.02
N LYS A 460 13.78 -5.81 7.76
CA LYS A 460 12.91 -6.97 7.53
C LYS A 460 11.52 -6.46 7.18
N SER A 461 11.17 -6.55 5.91
CA SER A 461 9.92 -6.05 5.39
C SER A 461 8.75 -6.92 5.84
N LYS A 462 7.61 -6.31 6.14
CA LYS A 462 6.34 -7.03 6.33
C LYS A 462 5.70 -7.44 5.00
N ILE A 463 6.19 -6.88 3.90
CA ILE A 463 5.71 -7.15 2.56
C ILE A 463 6.26 -8.50 2.12
N TYR A 464 5.40 -9.30 1.48
CA TYR A 464 5.78 -10.55 0.87
C TYR A 464 6.38 -10.31 -0.52
N SER A 465 7.37 -11.11 -0.86
CA SER A 465 7.87 -11.21 -2.22
C SER A 465 6.94 -12.08 -3.07
N PRO A 466 6.72 -11.79 -4.37
CA PRO A 466 6.12 -12.79 -5.26
C PRO A 466 6.98 -14.07 -5.30
N GLU A 467 6.42 -15.19 -5.74
CA GLU A 467 7.15 -16.45 -5.87
C GLU A 467 8.33 -16.32 -6.85
N GLN A 468 9.37 -17.12 -6.64
CA GLN A 468 10.59 -17.10 -7.45
C GLN A 468 10.32 -17.38 -8.93
N THR A 469 9.42 -18.32 -9.20
CA THR A 469 9.13 -18.78 -10.55
C THR A 469 7.83 -18.16 -11.03
N PRO A 470 7.89 -17.27 -12.05
CA PRO A 470 6.68 -16.73 -12.64
C PRO A 470 5.92 -17.80 -13.42
N VAL A 471 4.65 -17.54 -13.69
CA VAL A 471 3.78 -18.40 -14.48
C VAL A 471 3.29 -17.68 -15.72
N ASN A 472 2.86 -18.44 -16.73
CA ASN A 472 2.21 -17.88 -17.89
C ASN A 472 0.73 -17.64 -17.57
N TYR A 473 0.34 -16.38 -17.51
CA TYR A 473 -1.03 -15.95 -17.28
C TYR A 473 -1.43 -14.97 -18.40
N ILE A 474 -2.52 -15.29 -19.11
CA ILE A 474 -2.98 -14.54 -20.30
C ILE A 474 -1.83 -14.39 -21.33
N HIS A 475 -1.24 -15.52 -21.74
CA HIS A 475 -0.17 -15.61 -22.74
C HIS A 475 1.13 -14.86 -22.43
N LYS A 476 1.33 -14.44 -21.18
CA LYS A 476 2.50 -13.66 -20.78
C LYS A 476 3.03 -14.12 -19.43
N PRO A 477 4.36 -14.10 -19.23
CA PRO A 477 4.95 -14.27 -17.91
C PRO A 477 4.36 -13.27 -16.92
N THR A 478 4.03 -13.75 -15.73
CA THR A 478 3.38 -13.01 -14.64
C THR A 478 3.93 -13.54 -13.31
N ASN A 479 4.24 -12.65 -12.39
CA ASN A 479 4.65 -12.98 -11.03
C ASN A 479 3.47 -13.61 -10.26
N VAL A 480 3.78 -14.52 -9.35
CA VAL A 480 2.77 -15.19 -8.51
C VAL A 480 2.75 -14.52 -7.13
N TYR A 481 1.60 -14.00 -6.72
CA TYR A 481 1.38 -13.36 -5.42
C TYR A 481 0.49 -14.25 -4.58
N LYS A 482 1.09 -15.18 -3.83
CA LYS A 482 0.39 -16.32 -3.20
C LYS A 482 -0.64 -15.90 -2.13
N LEU A 483 -1.90 -15.77 -2.54
CA LEU A 483 -3.05 -15.51 -1.66
C LEU A 483 -3.93 -16.74 -1.44
N TRP A 484 -3.68 -17.81 -2.20
CA TRP A 484 -4.32 -19.10 -2.03
C TRP A 484 -3.27 -20.22 -1.97
N GLU A 485 -3.56 -21.24 -1.17
CA GLU A 485 -2.86 -22.52 -1.18
C GLU A 485 -3.67 -23.52 -2.00
N LYS A 486 -3.01 -24.22 -2.93
CA LYS A 486 -3.63 -25.22 -3.80
C LYS A 486 -3.45 -26.60 -3.18
N GLU A 487 -4.54 -27.32 -2.95
CA GLU A 487 -4.51 -28.72 -2.52
C GLU A 487 -5.14 -29.59 -3.61
N ILE A 488 -4.39 -30.57 -4.11
CA ILE A 488 -4.86 -31.51 -5.13
C ILE A 488 -5.09 -32.87 -4.46
N THR A 489 -6.32 -33.35 -4.54
CA THR A 489 -6.77 -34.64 -4.02
C THR A 489 -7.29 -35.50 -5.16
N ARG A 490 -7.02 -36.81 -5.11
CA ARG A 490 -7.63 -37.76 -6.04
C ARG A 490 -8.93 -38.27 -5.46
N GLU A 491 -10.02 -37.99 -6.17
CA GLU A 491 -11.33 -38.53 -5.85
C GLU A 491 -11.71 -39.58 -6.89
N THR A 492 -12.29 -40.69 -6.44
CA THR A 492 -12.84 -41.71 -7.33
C THR A 492 -14.33 -41.45 -7.48
N ASN A 493 -14.81 -41.22 -8.70
CA ASN A 493 -16.23 -41.05 -8.96
C ASN A 493 -17.01 -42.36 -8.73
N GLU A 494 -18.34 -42.29 -8.73
CA GLU A 494 -19.23 -43.45 -8.52
C GLU A 494 -19.02 -44.58 -9.56
N GLU A 495 -18.39 -44.27 -10.70
CA GLU A 495 -18.06 -45.20 -11.78
C GLU A 495 -16.64 -45.80 -11.66
N GLY A 496 -15.89 -45.50 -10.59
CA GLY A 496 -14.55 -46.05 -10.36
C GLY A 496 -13.41 -45.31 -11.08
N GLN A 497 -13.66 -44.15 -11.68
CA GLN A 497 -12.64 -43.33 -12.35
C GLN A 497 -12.01 -42.33 -11.36
N GLU A 498 -10.68 -42.26 -11.34
CA GLU A 498 -9.94 -41.27 -10.55
C GLU A 498 -9.92 -39.91 -11.26
N THR A 499 -10.30 -38.86 -10.55
CA THR A 499 -10.22 -37.46 -11.00
C THR A 499 -9.45 -36.63 -9.98
N ASP A 500 -8.50 -35.83 -10.45
CA ASP A 500 -7.81 -34.85 -9.62
C ASP A 500 -8.75 -33.67 -9.33
N VAL A 501 -9.11 -33.48 -8.06
CA VAL A 501 -9.90 -32.36 -7.56
C VAL A 501 -8.93 -31.35 -6.94
N THR A 502 -8.94 -30.11 -7.45
CA THR A 502 -8.14 -29.02 -6.88
C THR A 502 -9.01 -28.13 -6.00
N THR A 503 -8.63 -27.98 -4.74
CA THR A 503 -9.25 -27.05 -3.79
C THR A 503 -8.30 -25.90 -3.48
N TYR A 504 -8.87 -24.76 -3.09
CA TYR A 504 -8.14 -23.52 -2.86
C TYR A 504 -8.43 -22.98 -1.46
N LYS A 505 -7.41 -22.94 -0.60
CA LYS A 505 -7.52 -22.38 0.74
C LYS A 505 -6.99 -20.96 0.75
N SER A 506 -7.82 -20.02 1.20
CA SER A 506 -7.39 -18.61 1.33
C SER A 506 -6.29 -18.47 2.39
N LEU A 507 -5.24 -17.73 2.02
CA LEU A 507 -4.20 -17.25 2.92
C LEU A 507 -4.54 -15.82 3.35
N ASP A 508 -4.19 -15.47 4.59
CA ASP A 508 -4.44 -14.15 5.17
C ASP A 508 -3.13 -13.47 5.58
N LYS A 509 -3.20 -12.15 5.79
CA LYS A 509 -2.08 -11.28 6.20
C LYS A 509 -0.89 -11.33 5.23
N ARG A 510 -1.19 -11.45 3.94
CA ARG A 510 -0.24 -11.48 2.82
C ARG A 510 -0.25 -10.15 2.08
N TYR A 511 0.61 -9.24 2.51
CA TYR A 511 0.72 -7.91 1.94
C TYR A 511 1.75 -7.91 0.81
N TYR A 512 1.34 -7.65 -0.43
CA TYR A 512 2.29 -7.53 -1.55
C TYR A 512 2.29 -6.11 -2.11
N PHE A 513 3.47 -5.63 -2.47
CA PHE A 513 3.59 -4.46 -3.33
C PHE A 513 3.76 -4.88 -4.78
N MET A 514 3.11 -4.14 -5.67
CA MET A 514 3.22 -4.30 -7.12
C MET A 514 3.11 -2.95 -7.84
N ARG A 515 3.53 -2.95 -9.10
CA ARG A 515 3.25 -1.90 -10.07
C ARG A 515 2.05 -2.29 -10.92
N CYS A 516 1.38 -1.28 -11.45
CA CYS A 516 0.38 -1.47 -12.48
C CYS A 516 1.00 -1.09 -13.83
N SER A 517 0.99 -2.01 -14.78
CA SER A 517 1.42 -1.70 -16.16
C SER A 517 0.53 -0.62 -16.77
N ASN A 518 0.97 -0.04 -17.90
CA ASN A 518 0.05 0.71 -18.76
C ASN A 518 -1.14 -0.18 -19.18
N PRO A 519 -2.32 0.42 -19.47
CA PRO A 519 -3.48 -0.35 -19.90
C PRO A 519 -3.14 -1.13 -21.16
N VAL A 520 -3.47 -2.41 -21.15
CA VAL A 520 -3.41 -3.25 -22.34
C VAL A 520 -4.75 -3.12 -23.06
N ILE A 521 -4.70 -2.73 -24.32
CA ILE A 521 -5.87 -2.73 -25.20
C ILE A 521 -5.95 -4.11 -25.85
N GLY A 522 -6.90 -4.92 -25.40
CA GLY A 522 -7.07 -6.30 -25.83
C GLY A 522 -8.31 -6.90 -25.20
N ALA A 523 -9.00 -7.75 -25.95
CA ALA A 523 -10.22 -8.40 -25.50
C ALA A 523 -9.92 -9.54 -24.53
N VAL A 524 -10.53 -9.48 -23.34
CA VAL A 524 -10.56 -10.56 -22.34
C VAL A 524 -11.99 -10.73 -21.84
N MET A 525 -12.36 -11.97 -21.54
CA MET A 525 -13.64 -12.29 -20.91
C MET A 525 -13.45 -12.34 -19.41
N LEU A 526 -14.16 -11.50 -18.67
CA LEU A 526 -14.30 -11.63 -17.22
C LEU A 526 -15.37 -12.67 -16.93
N GLN A 527 -15.06 -13.66 -16.10
CA GLN A 527 -15.98 -14.69 -15.67
C GLN A 527 -16.08 -14.71 -14.14
N SER A 528 -17.26 -15.00 -13.62
CA SER A 528 -17.44 -15.55 -12.28
C SER A 528 -18.04 -16.94 -12.46
N LYS A 529 -17.32 -17.98 -12.04
CA LYS A 529 -17.83 -19.35 -12.08
C LYS A 529 -18.89 -19.56 -11.00
N GLN A 530 -18.77 -18.85 -9.88
CA GLN A 530 -19.73 -18.91 -8.78
C GLN A 530 -21.06 -18.23 -9.12
N ALA A 531 -21.02 -17.07 -9.76
CA ALA A 531 -22.24 -16.32 -10.12
C ALA A 531 -22.85 -16.73 -11.48
N ASP A 532 -22.17 -17.61 -12.23
CA ASP A 532 -22.49 -17.99 -13.62
C ASP A 532 -22.69 -16.76 -14.52
N ASP A 533 -21.74 -15.84 -14.47
CA ASP A 533 -21.77 -14.57 -15.21
C ASP A 533 -20.50 -14.39 -16.05
N LEU A 534 -20.63 -13.63 -17.14
CA LEU A 534 -19.61 -13.47 -18.15
C LEU A 534 -19.71 -12.08 -18.84
N VAL A 535 -18.63 -11.29 -18.80
CA VAL A 535 -18.57 -9.94 -19.36
C VAL A 535 -17.34 -9.76 -20.25
N LEU A 536 -17.54 -9.29 -21.47
CA LEU A 536 -16.45 -8.88 -22.36
C LEU A 536 -15.89 -7.51 -21.97
N THR A 537 -14.57 -7.37 -21.95
CA THR A 537 -13.89 -6.08 -21.86
C THR A 537 -12.68 -6.03 -22.79
N THR A 538 -12.36 -4.84 -23.28
CA THR A 538 -11.29 -4.58 -24.26
C THR A 538 -10.10 -3.84 -23.67
N LYS A 539 -10.12 -3.61 -22.36
CA LYS A 539 -9.09 -2.90 -21.62
C LYS A 539 -8.87 -3.58 -20.28
N TYR A 540 -7.61 -3.83 -19.94
CA TYR A 540 -7.22 -4.40 -18.66
C TYR A 540 -5.82 -3.95 -18.25
N TYR A 541 -5.45 -4.23 -17.00
CA TYR A 541 -4.17 -3.85 -16.42
C TYR A 541 -3.48 -5.06 -15.82
N ARG A 542 -2.16 -5.15 -15.95
CA ARG A 542 -1.37 -6.27 -15.44
C ARG A 542 -0.40 -5.80 -14.36
N GLU A 543 -0.02 -6.74 -13.51
CA GLU A 543 1.01 -6.52 -12.52
C GLU A 543 2.38 -6.30 -13.17
N SER A 544 3.27 -5.65 -12.42
CA SER A 544 4.70 -5.68 -12.67
C SER A 544 5.44 -5.57 -11.35
N PHE A 545 6.50 -6.35 -11.17
CA PHE A 545 7.40 -6.26 -10.02
C PHE A 545 8.62 -5.36 -10.28
N TYR A 546 8.54 -4.52 -11.30
CA TYR A 546 9.64 -3.65 -11.73
C TYR A 546 10.07 -2.64 -10.64
N LYS A 547 11.39 -2.54 -10.40
CA LYS A 547 12.00 -1.69 -9.37
C LYS A 547 11.42 -1.93 -7.97
N LEU A 548 11.05 -3.18 -7.69
CA LEU A 548 10.55 -3.58 -6.37
C LEU A 548 11.44 -4.62 -5.70
N SER A 549 12.31 -5.35 -6.40
CA SER A 549 13.29 -6.18 -5.68
C SER A 549 14.18 -5.29 -4.79
N PHE A 550 14.61 -5.81 -3.63
CA PHE A 550 15.48 -5.02 -2.77
C PHE A 550 16.86 -4.79 -3.39
N ALA A 551 17.28 -5.63 -4.34
CA ALA A 551 18.46 -5.39 -5.17
C ALA A 551 18.30 -4.09 -5.99
N GLU A 552 17.19 -3.92 -6.71
CA GLU A 552 16.91 -2.69 -7.46
C GLU A 552 16.72 -1.47 -6.53
N VAL A 553 16.00 -1.65 -5.42
CA VAL A 553 15.76 -0.57 -4.44
C VAL A 553 17.06 -0.04 -3.83
N THR A 554 17.95 -0.94 -3.42
CA THR A 554 19.25 -0.55 -2.84
C THR A 554 20.15 0.12 -3.86
N GLN A 555 20.13 -0.35 -5.12
CA GLN A 555 20.85 0.28 -6.21
C GLN A 555 20.35 1.71 -6.49
N GLU A 556 19.04 1.91 -6.56
CA GLU A 556 18.43 3.21 -6.90
C GLU A 556 18.58 4.24 -5.78
N TYR A 557 18.21 3.87 -4.55
CA TYR A 557 18.03 4.85 -3.45
C TYR A 557 19.17 4.86 -2.43
N TYR A 558 19.98 3.80 -2.37
CA TYR A 558 20.99 3.62 -1.33
C TYR A 558 22.43 3.69 -1.82
N ASN A 559 22.68 3.99 -3.09
CA ASN A 559 24.05 4.18 -3.58
C ASN A 559 24.81 5.30 -2.85
N PRO A 560 24.23 6.49 -2.55
CA PRO A 560 24.94 7.53 -1.81
C PRO A 560 25.39 7.07 -0.41
N ILE A 561 24.57 6.28 0.29
CA ILE A 561 24.96 5.76 1.60
C ILE A 561 26.04 4.69 1.45
N ARG A 562 25.97 3.82 0.43
CA ARG A 562 27.03 2.85 0.13
C ARG A 562 28.38 3.56 -0.06
N GLN A 563 28.41 4.64 -0.83
CA GLN A 563 29.63 5.41 -1.05
C GLN A 563 30.15 6.05 0.24
N LEU A 564 29.25 6.63 1.04
CA LEU A 564 29.57 7.24 2.32
C LEU A 564 30.14 6.22 3.33
N LEU A 565 29.56 5.01 3.41
CA LEU A 565 30.02 3.94 4.29
C LEU A 565 31.41 3.41 3.89
N ASN A 566 31.66 3.26 2.58
CA ASN A 566 32.93 2.77 2.06
C ASN A 566 34.11 3.74 2.25
N ARG A 567 33.84 5.02 2.48
CA ARG A 567 34.85 6.05 2.75
C ARG A 567 34.54 6.80 4.04
N SER A 568 33.94 6.10 5.00
CA SER A 568 33.38 6.76 6.17
C SER A 568 34.48 7.41 7.00
N GLN A 569 34.27 8.68 7.34
CA GLN A 569 35.07 9.41 8.31
C GLN A 569 34.11 10.18 9.19
N ILE A 570 33.96 9.71 10.42
CA ILE A 570 33.21 10.41 11.46
C ILE A 570 34.20 11.22 12.27
N ILE A 571 33.95 12.50 12.38
CA ILE A 571 34.67 13.37 13.28
C ILE A 571 33.73 13.74 14.41
N THR A 572 34.18 13.50 15.63
CA THR A 572 33.55 14.10 16.80
C THR A 572 34.35 15.33 17.18
N ALA A 573 33.71 16.50 17.15
CA ALA A 573 34.36 17.79 17.40
C ALA A 573 33.60 18.60 18.45
N ASP A 574 34.33 19.37 19.26
CA ASP A 574 33.75 20.38 20.12
C ASP A 574 33.64 21.70 19.32
N LEU A 575 32.45 22.29 19.32
CA LEU A 575 32.11 23.52 18.62
C LEU A 575 31.49 24.55 19.59
N TRP A 576 31.86 25.82 19.46
CA TRP A 576 31.25 26.95 20.15
C TRP A 576 29.97 27.40 19.43
N LEU A 577 28.87 26.69 19.70
CA LEU A 577 27.56 26.99 19.14
C LEU A 577 26.80 28.00 20.03
N THR A 578 26.11 28.94 19.40
CA THR A 578 25.22 29.92 20.04
C THR A 578 23.78 29.42 20.07
N ASP A 579 22.92 30.05 20.88
CA ASP A 579 21.50 29.68 20.93
C ASP A 579 20.87 29.74 19.52
N ALA A 580 21.15 30.81 18.77
CA ALA A 580 20.68 31.01 17.40
C ALA A 580 21.17 29.93 16.42
N ASP A 581 22.40 29.43 16.60
CA ASP A 581 22.91 28.32 15.79
C ASP A 581 22.09 27.06 15.99
N ILE A 582 21.65 26.78 17.22
CA ILE A 582 20.89 25.59 17.58
C ILE A 582 19.42 25.72 17.18
N THR A 583 18.80 26.86 17.47
CA THR A 583 17.38 27.08 17.20
C THR A 583 17.06 27.18 15.71
N GLY A 584 18.03 27.64 14.92
CA GLY A 584 17.95 27.78 13.46
C GLY A 584 18.73 26.72 12.68
N PHE A 585 19.32 25.71 13.33
CA PHE A 585 20.08 24.69 12.61
C PHE A 585 19.18 23.86 11.71
N ASP A 586 19.62 23.68 10.47
CA ASP A 586 18.97 22.82 9.50
C ASP A 586 19.88 21.64 9.15
N PHE A 587 19.48 20.44 9.58
CA PHE A 587 20.19 19.18 9.31
C PHE A 587 20.26 18.83 7.82
N LYS A 588 19.53 19.55 6.95
CA LYS A 588 19.65 19.41 5.50
C LYS A 588 20.91 20.07 4.93
N LYS A 589 21.64 20.87 5.72
CA LYS A 589 22.80 21.65 5.27
C LYS A 589 24.12 20.93 5.54
N LEU A 590 25.09 21.14 4.65
CA LEU A 590 26.47 20.76 4.89
C LEU A 590 27.19 21.86 5.68
N VAL A 591 28.07 21.45 6.58
CA VAL A 591 28.91 22.35 7.37
C VAL A 591 30.36 22.25 6.89
N TYR A 592 30.92 23.37 6.46
CA TYR A 592 32.35 23.52 6.18
C TYR A 592 33.14 23.90 7.43
N ILE A 593 34.26 23.21 7.65
CA ILE A 593 35.21 23.51 8.73
C ILE A 593 36.62 23.52 8.13
N GLU A 594 37.22 24.71 8.01
CA GLU A 594 38.53 24.94 7.40
C GLU A 594 39.66 24.16 8.10
N GLN A 595 39.64 24.12 9.44
CA GLN A 595 40.61 23.39 10.26
C GLN A 595 40.58 21.87 10.01
N LEU A 596 39.48 21.37 9.47
CA LEU A 596 39.32 19.97 9.05
C LEU A 596 39.34 19.82 7.52
N SER A 597 39.45 20.94 6.79
CA SER A 597 39.52 21.05 5.33
C SER A 597 38.45 20.22 4.61
N ASN A 598 37.21 20.22 5.11
CA ASN A 598 36.13 19.46 4.50
C ASN A 598 34.72 19.96 4.83
N TYR A 599 33.75 19.41 4.11
CA TYR A 599 32.33 19.56 4.38
C TYR A 599 31.80 18.33 5.12
N TYR A 600 30.84 18.55 6.02
CA TYR A 600 30.29 17.54 6.88
C TYR A 600 28.77 17.61 6.92
N LEU A 601 28.11 16.45 6.85
CA LEU A 601 26.76 16.27 7.34
C LEU A 601 26.82 16.27 8.88
N VAL A 602 26.02 17.09 9.53
CA VAL A 602 25.89 17.02 10.99
C VAL A 602 24.90 15.92 11.31
N ASN A 603 25.37 14.79 11.84
CA ASN A 603 24.48 13.70 12.25
C ASN A 603 23.80 14.02 13.59
N LYS A 604 24.58 14.61 14.51
CA LYS A 604 24.13 14.87 15.87
C LYS A 604 24.82 16.07 16.50
N ILE A 605 24.03 16.91 17.17
CA ILE A 605 24.49 17.93 18.11
C ILE A 605 24.13 17.42 19.50
N ASN A 606 25.13 17.07 20.29
CA ASN A 606 24.93 16.32 21.53
C ASN A 606 24.95 17.23 22.75
N ASN A 607 23.89 17.18 23.56
CA ASN A 607 23.79 17.83 24.87
C ASN A 607 24.22 19.32 24.86
N TYR A 608 23.70 20.10 23.90
CA TYR A 608 23.93 21.53 23.83
C TYR A 608 23.57 22.24 25.14
N VAL A 609 24.49 23.08 25.63
CA VAL A 609 24.27 23.97 26.78
C VAL A 609 24.82 25.34 26.42
N THR A 610 24.00 26.39 26.60
CA THR A 610 24.38 27.77 26.31
C THR A 610 25.70 28.17 26.97
N GLY A 611 26.60 28.76 26.17
CA GLY A 611 27.90 29.26 26.64
C GLY A 611 28.94 28.18 26.91
N LYS A 612 28.72 26.92 26.52
CA LYS A 612 29.70 25.83 26.62
C LYS A 612 30.05 25.25 25.24
N PRO A 613 31.27 24.72 25.05
CA PRO A 613 31.58 23.92 23.87
C PRO A 613 30.61 22.73 23.77
N THR A 614 30.09 22.50 22.57
CA THR A 614 29.10 21.47 22.29
C THR A 614 29.70 20.40 21.40
N ARG A 615 29.52 19.14 21.81
CA ARG A 615 30.02 18.00 21.06
C ARG A 615 29.11 17.74 19.86
N CYS A 616 29.64 17.74 18.65
CA CYS A 616 28.91 17.36 17.45
C CYS A 616 29.55 16.13 16.80
N GLU A 617 28.69 15.29 16.23
CA GLU A 617 29.08 14.17 15.37
C GLU A 617 28.92 14.59 13.91
N LEU A 618 30.03 14.61 13.20
CA LEU A 618 30.16 15.13 11.85
C LEU A 618 30.54 13.97 10.92
N VAL A 619 29.73 13.71 9.91
CA VAL A 619 29.99 12.69 8.90
C VAL A 619 30.54 13.40 7.68
N ARG A 620 31.76 13.06 7.27
CA ARG A 620 32.36 13.69 6.11
C ARG A 620 31.50 13.50 4.88
N ALA A 621 31.13 14.60 4.25
CA ALA A 621 30.44 14.58 2.98
C ALA A 621 31.43 14.27 1.85
N LEU A 622 30.98 13.48 0.89
CA LEU A 622 31.71 13.32 -0.36
C LEU A 622 31.34 14.54 -1.23
N THR A 623 32.20 15.56 -1.21
CA THR A 623 31.99 16.85 -1.91
C THR A 623 31.99 16.74 -3.43
N THR A 624 32.49 15.62 -3.93
CA THR A 624 32.21 15.11 -5.26
C THR A 624 31.44 13.81 -5.06
N LEU A 625 30.13 13.90 -4.86
CA LEU A 625 29.31 12.88 -5.52
C LEU A 625 29.68 13.04 -6.99
N PRO A 626 30.14 11.98 -7.68
CA PRO A 626 30.36 12.08 -9.11
C PRO A 626 29.08 12.70 -9.70
N THR A 627 29.22 13.89 -10.28
CA THR A 627 28.13 14.62 -10.94
C THR A 627 27.58 13.83 -12.14
N ASP A 628 28.20 12.70 -12.46
CA ASP A 628 28.20 12.07 -13.77
C ASP A 628 27.98 10.56 -13.70
N PHE A 629 27.08 10.06 -12.84
CA PHE A 629 26.72 8.63 -12.83
C PHE A 629 25.24 8.31 -13.04
N PHE A 630 24.45 9.29 -13.49
CA PHE A 630 23.03 9.09 -13.76
C PHE A 630 22.74 9.16 -15.25
N GLY A 631 23.40 8.28 -16.00
CA GLY A 631 22.81 7.76 -17.22
C GLY A 631 21.66 6.83 -16.85
N THR A 632 20.46 7.08 -17.34
CA THR A 632 19.44 6.05 -17.39
C THR A 632 19.77 5.20 -18.60
N LEU A 633 20.31 4.02 -18.36
CA LEU A 633 20.48 3.01 -19.40
C LEU A 633 19.14 2.31 -19.57
N THR A 634 18.48 2.49 -20.71
CA THR A 634 17.16 1.89 -20.95
C THR A 634 17.17 1.13 -22.25
N ILE A 635 16.73 -0.11 -22.23
CA ILE A 635 16.45 -0.88 -23.43
C ILE A 635 15.11 -0.39 -24.00
N THR A 636 15.12 0.13 -25.24
CA THR A 636 14.00 0.87 -25.87
C THR A 636 13.29 0.13 -26.99
N GLY A 637 13.85 -0.97 -27.48
CA GLY A 637 13.25 -1.70 -28.59
C GLY A 637 13.92 -3.06 -28.78
N ASN A 638 13.22 -3.94 -29.48
CA ASN A 638 13.68 -5.30 -29.70
C ASN A 638 13.11 -5.97 -30.97
N GLU A 639 13.96 -6.74 -31.64
CA GLU A 639 13.59 -7.69 -32.71
C GLU A 639 14.19 -9.06 -32.36
N SER A 640 13.41 -10.13 -32.50
CA SER A 640 13.88 -11.51 -32.27
C SER A 640 13.70 -12.38 -33.51
N THR A 641 14.72 -13.18 -33.83
CA THR A 641 14.61 -14.34 -34.73
C THR A 641 14.74 -15.63 -33.90
N LEU A 642 14.68 -16.81 -34.54
CA LEU A 642 14.70 -18.14 -33.88
C LEU A 642 15.86 -18.41 -32.91
N LEU A 643 16.96 -17.65 -32.96
CA LEU A 643 18.12 -17.82 -32.06
C LEU A 643 18.85 -16.50 -31.74
N SER A 644 18.33 -15.35 -32.17
CA SER A 644 19.05 -14.07 -32.07
C SER A 644 18.15 -12.96 -31.55
N VAL A 645 18.68 -12.18 -30.61
CA VAL A 645 18.01 -11.03 -30.00
C VAL A 645 18.75 -9.75 -30.36
N ARG A 646 18.00 -8.77 -30.87
CA ARG A 646 18.49 -7.42 -31.12
C ARG A 646 18.02 -6.49 -30.00
N LEU A 647 18.96 -5.94 -29.23
CA LEU A 647 18.71 -5.05 -28.11
C LEU A 647 19.05 -3.61 -28.48
N TYR A 648 18.04 -2.73 -28.50
CA TYR A 648 18.27 -1.30 -28.62
C TYR A 648 18.32 -0.68 -27.25
N PHE A 649 19.33 0.12 -26.97
CA PHE A 649 19.39 0.88 -25.74
C PHE A 649 19.64 2.35 -26.01
N ILE A 650 19.07 3.18 -25.15
CA ILE A 650 19.40 4.58 -24.99
C ILE A 650 20.09 4.75 -23.65
N SER A 651 20.96 5.76 -23.61
CA SER A 651 21.54 6.23 -22.38
C SER A 651 21.31 7.73 -22.29
N SER A 652 20.96 8.23 -21.11
CA SER A 652 21.01 9.67 -20.84
C SER A 652 22.43 10.18 -20.56
N TYR A 653 23.45 9.34 -20.77
CA TYR A 653 24.87 9.63 -20.58
C TYR A 653 25.77 8.95 -21.64
N ASN A 654 26.97 9.46 -21.87
CA ASN A 654 27.94 8.83 -22.75
C ASN A 654 28.77 7.78 -21.99
N TYR A 655 28.31 6.53 -21.96
CA TYR A 655 29.10 5.41 -21.43
C TYR A 655 30.30 5.10 -22.34
N THR A 656 31.41 4.63 -21.76
CA THR A 656 32.62 4.21 -22.50
C THR A 656 32.56 2.75 -22.94
N GLU A 657 31.77 1.93 -22.25
CA GLU A 657 31.38 0.59 -22.66
C GLU A 657 30.11 0.20 -21.90
N VAL A 658 29.31 -0.68 -22.48
CA VAL A 658 28.20 -1.33 -21.76
C VAL A 658 28.28 -2.84 -21.98
N GLN A 659 27.89 -3.60 -20.97
CA GLN A 659 27.95 -5.05 -20.98
C GLN A 659 26.55 -5.62 -20.97
N VAL A 660 26.19 -6.37 -22.00
CA VAL A 660 24.95 -7.15 -22.01
C VAL A 660 25.13 -8.35 -21.09
N GLN A 661 24.19 -8.54 -20.19
CA GLN A 661 24.05 -9.77 -19.41
C GLN A 661 22.75 -10.47 -19.80
N TYR A 662 22.80 -11.80 -19.83
CA TYR A 662 21.63 -12.62 -20.02
C TYR A 662 21.49 -13.63 -18.88
N SER A 663 20.26 -14.07 -18.64
CA SER A 663 19.95 -15.07 -17.63
C SER A 663 18.78 -15.93 -18.08
N ALA A 664 18.85 -17.24 -17.83
CA ALA A 664 17.71 -18.14 -18.04
C ALA A 664 16.70 -18.09 -16.87
N ASN A 665 17.07 -17.51 -15.73
CA ASN A 665 16.29 -17.53 -14.49
C ASN A 665 16.20 -16.16 -13.79
N ALA A 666 16.72 -15.10 -14.39
CA ALA A 666 16.85 -13.74 -13.84
C ALA A 666 17.70 -13.61 -12.55
N ILE A 667 18.38 -14.67 -12.11
CA ILE A 667 19.14 -14.72 -10.86
C ILE A 667 20.63 -14.85 -11.16
N THR A 668 20.98 -15.85 -11.97
CA THR A 668 22.37 -16.09 -12.38
C THR A 668 22.57 -15.39 -13.71
N TRP A 669 23.36 -14.32 -13.69
CA TRP A 669 23.61 -13.48 -14.86
C TRP A 669 24.95 -13.84 -15.48
N THR A 670 24.93 -14.14 -16.76
CA THR A 670 26.12 -14.40 -17.56
C THR A 670 26.44 -13.20 -18.42
N ASN A 671 27.70 -12.78 -18.42
CA ASN A 671 28.17 -11.69 -19.26
C ASN A 671 28.24 -12.20 -20.71
N ALA A 672 27.52 -11.53 -21.60
CA ALA A 672 27.41 -11.91 -23.01
C ALA A 672 28.40 -11.15 -23.90
N VAL A 673 28.28 -9.82 -23.92
CA VAL A 673 29.01 -8.96 -24.86
C VAL A 673 29.28 -7.61 -24.19
N THR A 674 30.48 -7.07 -24.38
CA THR A 674 30.82 -5.69 -24.03
C THR A 674 30.91 -4.86 -25.32
N THR A 675 30.13 -3.79 -25.43
CA THR A 675 30.02 -2.99 -26.66
C THR A 675 29.55 -1.57 -26.37
N LEU A 676 29.72 -0.67 -27.34
CA LEU A 676 29.08 0.65 -27.39
C LEU A 676 28.02 0.76 -28.50
N ALA A 677 27.92 -0.24 -29.35
CA ALA A 677 27.04 -0.22 -30.51
C ALA A 677 25.60 -0.52 -30.10
N THR A 678 24.66 0.33 -30.54
CA THR A 678 23.22 0.07 -30.49
C THR A 678 22.71 -0.07 -31.94
N PRO A 679 21.98 -1.13 -32.30
CA PRO A 679 21.58 -2.25 -31.44
C PRO A 679 22.72 -3.25 -31.16
N VAL A 680 22.64 -3.94 -30.01
CA VAL A 680 23.45 -5.13 -29.73
C VAL A 680 22.75 -6.35 -30.30
N ILE A 681 23.48 -7.20 -31.04
CA ILE A 681 22.98 -8.49 -31.51
C ILE A 681 23.60 -9.58 -30.64
N PHE A 682 22.76 -10.43 -30.06
CA PHE A 682 23.20 -11.54 -29.22
C PHE A 682 22.50 -12.84 -29.62
N ASP A 683 23.28 -13.90 -29.81
CA ASP A 683 22.76 -15.24 -30.10
C ASP A 683 22.63 -16.05 -28.80
N VAL A 684 21.44 -16.59 -28.56
CA VAL A 684 21.19 -17.42 -27.37
C VAL A 684 21.71 -18.85 -27.57
N PRO A 685 22.15 -19.53 -26.50
CA PRO A 685 22.75 -20.86 -26.62
C PRO A 685 21.74 -21.96 -26.98
N ALA A 686 20.45 -21.78 -26.68
CA ALA A 686 19.37 -22.69 -27.04
C ALA A 686 18.04 -21.92 -27.11
N PRO A 687 16.99 -22.46 -27.76
CA PRO A 687 15.66 -21.86 -27.69
C PRO A 687 15.11 -21.85 -26.25
N GLY A 688 14.49 -20.76 -25.83
CA GLY A 688 13.90 -20.65 -24.49
C GLY A 688 13.69 -19.21 -24.01
N LEU A 689 13.16 -19.08 -22.79
CA LEU A 689 12.99 -17.78 -22.13
C LEU A 689 14.32 -17.28 -21.57
N TYR A 690 14.77 -16.14 -22.07
CA TYR A 690 15.96 -15.45 -21.57
C TYR A 690 15.61 -14.03 -21.15
N TYR A 691 16.20 -13.61 -20.04
CA TYR A 691 16.18 -12.26 -19.53
C TYR A 691 17.46 -11.55 -19.93
N PHE A 692 17.34 -10.29 -20.35
CA PHE A 692 18.45 -9.47 -20.75
C PHE A 692 18.43 -8.17 -19.96
N ARG A 693 19.62 -7.73 -19.60
CA ARG A 693 19.86 -6.40 -19.05
C ARG A 693 21.20 -5.92 -19.58
N ILE A 694 21.40 -4.62 -19.54
CA ILE A 694 22.69 -4.02 -19.85
C ILE A 694 23.23 -3.46 -18.55
N ILE A 695 24.51 -3.71 -18.27
CA ILE A 695 25.22 -3.16 -17.12
C ILE A 695 26.37 -2.29 -17.62
N ASP A 696 26.60 -1.16 -16.98
CA ASP A 696 27.86 -0.44 -17.13
C ASP A 696 28.90 -1.08 -16.19
N PRO A 697 30.01 -1.64 -16.71
CA PRO A 697 31.01 -2.33 -15.89
C PRO A 697 31.81 -1.40 -14.96
N ILE A 698 31.73 -0.07 -15.15
CA ILE A 698 32.41 0.90 -14.30
C ILE A 698 31.53 1.30 -13.11
N THR A 699 30.23 1.45 -13.34
CA THR A 699 29.29 1.98 -12.33
C THR A 699 28.39 0.94 -11.71
N ASP A 700 28.39 -0.27 -12.26
CA ASP A 700 27.38 -1.29 -12.03
C ASP A 700 25.94 -0.77 -12.29
N ALA A 701 25.74 0.28 -13.08
CA ALA A 701 24.41 0.77 -13.43
C ALA A 701 23.74 -0.24 -14.37
N ILE A 702 22.55 -0.73 -13.99
CA ILE A 702 21.84 -1.78 -14.70
C ILE A 702 20.61 -1.18 -15.39
N SER A 703 20.35 -1.56 -16.64
CA SER A 703 19.15 -1.16 -17.38
C SER A 703 17.89 -1.85 -16.85
N ASN A 704 16.73 -1.44 -17.35
CA ASN A 704 15.54 -2.29 -17.26
C ASN A 704 15.85 -3.70 -17.80
N GLN A 705 15.24 -4.69 -17.18
CA GLN A 705 15.25 -6.07 -17.64
C GLN A 705 14.15 -6.27 -18.68
N ILE A 706 14.47 -6.95 -19.77
CA ILE A 706 13.47 -7.42 -20.73
C ILE A 706 13.63 -8.92 -20.95
N SER A 707 12.52 -9.62 -21.19
CA SER A 707 12.50 -11.07 -21.39
C SER A 707 12.06 -11.42 -22.80
N PHE A 708 12.69 -12.44 -23.38
CA PHE A 708 12.36 -12.97 -24.69
C PHE A 708 12.21 -14.47 -24.63
N ASN A 709 11.18 -14.98 -25.29
CA ASN A 709 11.19 -16.36 -25.71
C ASN A 709 11.86 -16.39 -27.09
N VAL A 710 13.11 -16.84 -27.13
CA VAL A 710 13.96 -16.86 -28.33
C VAL A 710 13.93 -18.24 -28.94
#